data_AF-A0A1V4RBL6-F1
#
_entry.id   AF-A0A1V4RBL6-F1
#
_cell.length_a   1.000
_cell.length_b   1.000
_cell.length_c   1.000
_cell.angle_alpha   90.00
_cell.angle_beta   90.00
_cell.angle_gamma   90.00
#
_symmetry.space_group_name_H-M   'P 1'
#
loop_
_entity.id
_entity.type
_entity.pdbx_description
1 polymer ?
#
loop_
_entity_poly.entity_id
_entity_poly.type
_entity_poly.pdbx_seq_one_letter_code
_entity_poly.pdbx_strand_id
1 'polypeptide(L)'
;AGITFSASDVISPKDKNKIIAKTEREVQKIINSYLNGEITETERYNRVIDKWKITTEKVTDVLMKELEADQDGFNSINMMYISGARGGKDQIKQLGAMRGLMDKPSRTLSEGVAEVIETPIKSNFKEGLTVLEYFISTHGARKGLADTALKTADAGYLTRRLVDVAQNAVIIEEDCGTIEGLTVTALKEGLETVESLEDRIKGRTTAEDIVDPITDKIIVQANTEITNEMAALIQNHGINKVKIRTVLTCESEKGICAKCYGRNLGTNKPVTIGEPVGIIAAQSIGEPGTQLTLRTFHIGGTASTDVDLAEVAANTDGTVKFKKMNTIVNRDNEIVSISHLGRIDIIPDDEREEPESFKVEYASTIFIKDGQKVVKNTKLFSWDHYNNPLIATAKGKLIFEHFVKDVTYKEEFNELTGSREITIIESKDRKLQAQFKIIGDNNQETLVPIPTGLSVEIENGVYVHPGDILGKSSRLTVKQGDITGGLPRVQDLFEARVPKEKAILSEISGKVTIGDLTKSGRVIYVLADDGTERKYVIPPGKRIIVHQGDLVDSGDALSGGPLDPHDILRAKGINAAQMLILNEIQEVYRKQGVKIDDKHIGTIIRQMFKKLKILNPGHSMFLEGEIVDRNQVMKENKRIEEEGGEGATFEQLLLGITKASLLTDSWLSAASFQETTKVLTQASIEGRVDDLEGLKESIIIGHRIPIGTGTKFYNTQVKNAIDEGKSISEIIKEFAHPEETESVEDILDF
;
A
#
# COMPACT_ATOMS: atom_id res chain seq x y z
N ALA A 1 2.28 -26.80 35.80
CA ALA A 1 2.96 -27.11 34.53
C ALA A 1 4.46 -27.38 34.74
N GLY A 2 5.19 -26.65 35.58
CA GLY A 2 6.62 -26.96 35.83
C GLY A 2 7.51 -26.82 34.59
N ILE A 3 7.06 -26.04 33.60
CA ILE A 3 7.75 -25.82 32.33
C ILE A 3 9.06 -25.10 32.64
N THR A 4 10.16 -25.73 32.25
CA THR A 4 11.52 -25.20 32.40
C THR A 4 12.16 -25.04 31.04
N PHE A 5 13.14 -24.16 30.94
CA PHE A 5 13.93 -23.98 29.72
C PHE A 5 15.37 -24.41 30.01
N SER A 6 15.83 -25.43 29.29
CA SER A 6 17.17 -25.98 29.41
C SER A 6 17.83 -26.17 28.03
N ALA A 7 19.16 -26.31 28.02
CA ALA A 7 19.91 -26.59 26.79
C ALA A 7 19.54 -27.93 26.14
N SER A 8 18.96 -28.86 26.92
CA SER A 8 18.45 -30.14 26.42
C SER A 8 17.19 -29.98 25.58
N ASP A 9 16.37 -28.97 25.88
CA ASP A 9 15.10 -28.72 25.17
C ASP A 9 15.32 -28.12 23.78
N VAL A 10 16.47 -27.47 23.55
CA VAL A 10 16.84 -26.95 22.23
C VAL A 10 17.34 -28.10 21.36
N ILE A 11 16.64 -28.48 20.29
CA ILE A 11 17.07 -29.57 19.40
C ILE A 11 17.86 -28.97 18.22
N SER A 12 18.91 -29.67 17.76
CA SER A 12 19.56 -29.38 16.47
C SER A 12 19.23 -30.52 15.50
N PRO A 13 18.68 -30.24 14.30
CA PRO A 13 18.21 -31.29 13.41
C PRO A 13 19.34 -32.21 12.94
N LYS A 14 19.11 -33.52 12.99
CA LYS A 14 20.15 -34.50 12.58
C LYS A 14 20.46 -34.40 11.09
N ASP A 15 19.46 -34.07 10.28
CA ASP A 15 19.61 -33.91 8.83
C ASP A 15 20.17 -32.56 8.39
N LYS A 16 20.37 -31.61 9.32
CA LYS A 16 20.93 -30.27 9.04
C LYS A 16 22.20 -30.34 8.20
N ASN A 17 23.19 -31.12 8.63
CA ASN A 17 24.48 -31.21 7.95
C ASN A 17 24.36 -31.80 6.54
N LYS A 18 23.41 -32.71 6.31
CA LYS A 18 23.16 -33.27 4.97
C LYS A 18 22.55 -32.23 4.05
N ILE A 19 21.59 -31.44 4.55
CA ILE A 19 20.95 -30.37 3.79
C ILE A 19 21.98 -29.30 3.42
N ILE A 20 22.79 -28.85 4.38
CA ILE A 20 23.85 -27.87 4.15
C ILE A 20 24.86 -28.38 3.10
N ALA A 21 25.33 -29.63 3.24
CA ALA A 21 26.27 -30.21 2.27
C ALA A 21 25.67 -30.33 0.86
N LYS A 22 24.36 -30.58 0.74
CA LYS A 22 23.66 -30.57 -0.55
C LYS A 22 23.65 -29.18 -1.16
N THR A 23 23.31 -28.16 -0.36
CA THR A 23 23.28 -26.77 -0.80
C THR A 23 24.67 -26.27 -1.21
N GLU A 24 25.73 -26.60 -0.45
CA GLU A 24 27.11 -26.25 -0.82
C GLU A 24 27.50 -26.82 -2.19
N ARG A 25 27.07 -28.05 -2.53
CA ARG A 25 27.28 -28.62 -3.87
C ARG A 25 26.48 -27.88 -4.95
N GLU A 26 25.25 -27.47 -4.66
CA GLU A 26 24.42 -26.67 -5.59
C GLU A 26 25.02 -25.28 -5.82
N VAL A 27 25.50 -24.62 -4.77
CA VAL A 27 26.21 -23.34 -4.83
C VAL A 27 27.49 -23.49 -5.65
N GLN A 28 28.25 -24.57 -5.45
CA GLN A 28 29.45 -24.81 -6.26
C GLN A 28 29.11 -25.01 -7.75
N LYS A 29 27.98 -25.65 -8.07
CA LYS A 29 27.51 -25.75 -9.47
C LYS A 29 27.18 -24.37 -10.04
N ILE A 30 26.54 -23.50 -9.27
CA ILE A 30 26.24 -22.12 -9.68
C ILE A 30 27.54 -21.36 -9.94
N ILE A 31 28.52 -21.45 -9.03
CA ILE A 31 29.84 -20.84 -9.20
C ILE A 31 30.53 -21.40 -10.44
N ASN A 32 30.49 -22.71 -10.68
CA ASN A 32 31.05 -23.32 -11.88
C ASN A 32 30.32 -22.86 -13.15
N SER A 33 29.01 -22.67 -13.10
CA SER A 33 28.22 -22.13 -14.23
C SER A 33 28.64 -20.69 -14.54
N TYR A 34 28.95 -19.89 -13.51
CA TYR A 34 29.53 -18.56 -13.67
C TYR A 34 30.96 -18.62 -14.22
N LEU A 35 31.79 -19.57 -13.77
CA LEU A 35 33.14 -19.78 -14.31
C LEU A 35 33.12 -20.25 -15.77
N ASN A 36 32.10 -20.99 -16.17
CA ASN A 36 31.81 -21.34 -17.56
C ASN A 36 31.07 -20.21 -18.32
N GLY A 37 30.73 -19.11 -17.60
CA GLY A 37 29.90 -17.95 -17.94
C GLY A 37 28.59 -18.21 -18.68
N GLU A 38 27.87 -19.23 -18.20
CA GLU A 38 26.45 -19.44 -18.48
C GLU A 38 25.55 -18.40 -17.78
N ILE A 39 26.06 -17.74 -16.72
CA ILE A 39 25.34 -16.75 -15.90
C ILE A 39 26.21 -15.55 -15.58
N THR A 40 25.59 -14.41 -15.26
CA THR A 40 26.28 -13.16 -14.89
C THR A 40 26.65 -13.14 -13.39
N GLU A 41 27.52 -12.22 -12.98
CA GLU A 41 27.91 -12.09 -11.55
C GLU A 41 26.73 -11.67 -10.66
N THR A 42 25.87 -10.77 -11.15
CA THR A 42 24.66 -10.36 -10.43
C THR A 42 23.68 -11.53 -10.29
N GLU A 43 23.54 -12.34 -11.35
CA GLU A 43 22.69 -13.53 -11.32
C GLU A 43 23.28 -14.62 -10.41
N ARG A 44 24.61 -14.82 -10.43
CA ARG A 44 25.31 -15.70 -9.49
C ARG A 44 25.00 -15.30 -8.05
N TYR A 45 25.23 -14.03 -7.70
CA TYR A 45 25.01 -13.50 -6.36
C TYR A 45 23.56 -13.73 -5.89
N ASN A 46 22.57 -13.38 -6.71
CA ASN A 46 21.15 -13.56 -6.38
C ASN A 46 20.77 -15.04 -6.23
N ARG A 47 21.20 -15.90 -7.16
CA ARG A 47 20.93 -17.35 -7.08
C ARG A 47 21.56 -17.99 -5.85
N VAL A 48 22.77 -17.56 -5.46
CA VAL A 48 23.44 -18.06 -4.25
C VAL A 48 22.68 -17.67 -2.99
N ILE A 49 22.27 -16.40 -2.87
CA ILE A 49 21.47 -15.92 -1.74
C ILE A 49 20.16 -16.70 -1.62
N ASP A 50 19.44 -16.87 -2.72
CA ASP A 50 18.16 -17.59 -2.71
C ASP A 50 18.32 -19.04 -2.31
N LYS A 51 19.37 -19.72 -2.79
CA LYS A 51 19.66 -21.09 -2.36
C LYS A 51 19.89 -21.18 -0.86
N TRP A 52 20.60 -20.22 -0.27
CA TRP A 52 20.81 -20.16 1.17
C TRP A 52 19.54 -19.80 1.96
N LYS A 53 18.67 -18.92 1.44
CA LYS A 53 17.36 -18.63 2.02
C LYS A 53 16.47 -19.87 2.05
N ILE A 54 16.31 -20.54 0.91
CA ILE A 54 15.53 -21.78 0.79
C ILE A 54 16.07 -22.87 1.73
N THR A 55 17.39 -22.96 1.85
CA THR A 55 18.05 -23.91 2.75
C THR A 55 17.74 -23.60 4.21
N THR A 56 17.79 -22.32 4.58
CA THR A 56 17.50 -21.85 5.94
C THR A 56 16.06 -22.20 6.34
N GLU A 57 15.07 -21.97 5.48
CA GLU A 57 13.68 -22.37 5.73
C GLU A 57 13.53 -23.88 5.80
N LYS A 58 14.13 -24.65 4.87
CA LYS A 58 14.08 -26.12 4.91
C LYS A 58 14.63 -26.71 6.21
N VAL A 59 15.76 -26.20 6.71
CA VAL A 59 16.33 -26.66 7.98
C VAL A 59 15.42 -26.27 9.15
N THR A 60 14.78 -25.10 9.07
CA THR A 60 13.81 -24.65 10.08
C THR A 60 12.57 -25.52 10.11
N ASP A 61 12.01 -25.89 8.96
CA ASP A 61 10.82 -26.74 8.89
C ASP A 61 11.11 -28.15 9.40
N VAL A 62 12.31 -28.69 9.15
CA VAL A 62 12.76 -29.95 9.75
C VAL A 62 12.90 -29.82 11.27
N LEU A 63 13.47 -28.73 11.76
CA LEU A 63 13.55 -28.45 13.20
C LEU A 63 12.17 -28.40 13.86
N MET A 64 11.22 -27.69 13.25
CA MET A 64 9.86 -27.57 13.80
C MET A 64 9.18 -28.94 13.89
N LYS A 65 9.30 -29.78 12.85
CA LYS A 65 8.77 -31.15 12.87
C LYS A 65 9.43 -32.03 13.93
N GLU A 66 10.74 -31.90 14.12
CA GLU A 66 11.44 -32.65 15.18
C GLU A 66 11.03 -32.15 16.58
N LEU A 67 10.83 -30.84 16.77
CA LEU A 67 10.36 -30.26 18.02
C LEU A 67 8.91 -30.67 18.36
N GLU A 68 8.04 -30.79 17.35
CA GLU A 68 6.67 -31.27 17.51
C GLU A 68 6.61 -32.75 17.92
N ALA A 69 7.57 -33.57 17.45
CA ALA A 69 7.66 -34.98 17.80
C ALA A 69 8.39 -35.25 19.12
N ASP A 70 9.15 -34.28 19.64
CA ASP A 70 9.95 -34.45 20.85
C ASP A 70 9.08 -34.45 22.11
N GLN A 71 9.39 -35.40 23.02
CA GLN A 71 8.64 -35.62 24.26
C GLN A 71 7.12 -35.74 24.05
N ASP A 72 6.69 -36.44 22.99
CA ASP A 72 5.28 -36.58 22.60
C ASP A 72 4.57 -35.22 22.40
N GLY A 73 5.33 -34.20 21.97
CA GLY A 73 4.86 -32.83 21.76
C GLY A 73 4.94 -31.92 22.98
N PHE A 74 5.39 -32.43 24.13
CA PHE A 74 5.52 -31.67 25.38
C PHE A 74 6.89 -31.01 25.58
N ASN A 75 7.69 -30.87 24.53
CA ASN A 75 8.90 -30.04 24.60
C ASN A 75 8.53 -28.60 25.01
N SER A 76 9.24 -28.06 26.01
CA SER A 76 8.97 -26.71 26.56
C SER A 76 8.99 -25.60 25.51
N ILE A 77 9.90 -25.66 24.53
CA ILE A 77 10.03 -24.65 23.47
C ILE A 77 8.84 -24.76 22.51
N ASN A 78 8.47 -25.99 22.15
CA ASN A 78 7.31 -26.23 21.29
C ASN A 78 6.01 -25.76 21.96
N MET A 79 5.83 -26.07 23.25
CA MET A 79 4.69 -25.58 24.02
C MET A 79 4.65 -24.06 24.10
N MET A 80 5.79 -23.38 24.31
CA MET A 80 5.87 -21.90 24.31
C MET A 80 5.53 -21.29 22.95
N TYR A 81 5.91 -21.98 21.86
CA TYR A 81 5.61 -21.58 20.49
C TYR A 81 4.12 -21.74 20.17
N ILE A 82 3.56 -22.94 20.38
CA ILE A 82 2.15 -23.26 20.07
C ILE A 82 1.21 -22.42 20.93
N SER A 83 1.55 -22.21 22.20
CA SER A 83 0.74 -21.36 23.09
C SER A 83 0.81 -19.86 22.75
N GLY A 84 1.74 -19.44 21.89
CA GLY A 84 1.99 -18.04 21.58
C GLY A 84 2.51 -17.23 22.78
N ALA A 85 2.92 -17.88 23.87
CA ALA A 85 3.36 -17.19 25.08
C ALA A 85 4.61 -16.34 24.84
N ARG A 86 5.64 -16.95 24.23
CA ARG A 86 6.88 -16.26 23.82
C ARG A 86 7.71 -17.16 22.90
N GLY A 87 8.14 -16.64 21.77
CA GLY A 87 8.97 -17.38 20.82
C GLY A 87 8.37 -17.33 19.42
N GLY A 88 9.09 -16.73 18.47
CA GLY A 88 8.76 -16.81 17.05
C GLY A 88 9.49 -17.94 16.32
N LYS A 89 8.99 -18.36 15.15
CA LYS A 89 9.66 -19.34 14.27
C LYS A 89 11.13 -18.94 14.02
N ASP A 90 11.37 -17.64 13.79
CA ASP A 90 12.71 -17.09 13.59
C ASP A 90 13.64 -17.18 14.80
N GLN A 91 13.10 -17.08 16.02
CA GLN A 91 13.90 -17.21 17.24
C GLN A 91 14.30 -18.67 17.48
N ILE A 92 13.36 -19.60 17.25
CA ILE A 92 13.59 -21.05 17.33
C ILE A 92 14.61 -21.48 16.27
N LYS A 93 14.47 -20.94 15.05
CA LYS A 93 15.44 -21.10 13.95
C LYS A 93 16.87 -20.75 14.37
N GLN A 94 17.07 -19.59 15.00
CA GLN A 94 18.41 -19.18 15.44
C GLN A 94 18.96 -20.04 16.59
N LEU A 95 18.08 -20.59 17.44
CA LEU A 95 18.47 -21.46 18.57
C LEU A 95 18.96 -22.83 18.10
N GLY A 96 18.19 -23.50 17.25
CA GLY A 96 18.39 -24.92 16.91
C GLY A 96 18.74 -25.22 15.45
N ALA A 97 18.33 -24.39 14.49
CA ALA A 97 18.52 -24.67 13.06
C ALA A 97 19.83 -24.07 12.57
N MET A 98 19.77 -22.88 12.01
CA MET A 98 20.91 -22.09 11.57
C MET A 98 20.54 -20.61 11.66
N ARG A 99 21.53 -19.75 11.87
CA ARG A 99 21.27 -18.31 11.95
C ARG A 99 20.96 -17.70 10.57
N GLY A 100 21.55 -18.22 9.50
CA GLY A 100 21.24 -17.83 8.12
C GLY A 100 22.07 -16.64 7.59
N LEU A 101 21.51 -15.93 6.62
CA LEU A 101 22.13 -14.78 5.95
C LEU A 101 21.97 -13.51 6.78
N MET A 102 22.98 -12.63 6.72
CA MET A 102 23.03 -11.37 7.45
C MET A 102 23.16 -10.18 6.50
N ASP A 103 22.57 -9.05 6.88
CA ASP A 103 22.66 -7.82 6.10
C ASP A 103 24.00 -7.11 6.30
N LYS A 104 24.54 -6.58 5.21
CA LYS A 104 25.73 -5.74 5.21
C LYS A 104 25.34 -4.30 5.58
N PRO A 105 26.14 -3.63 6.44
CA PRO A 105 25.99 -2.20 6.67
C PRO A 105 26.58 -1.42 5.48
N SER A 106 25.78 -1.25 4.43
CA SER A 106 26.08 -0.35 3.32
C SER A 106 25.88 1.11 3.73
N ARG A 107 26.80 2.00 3.30
CA ARG A 107 26.77 3.45 3.52
C ARG A 107 26.19 4.20 2.31
N THR A 108 25.97 3.51 1.19
CA THR A 108 25.59 4.11 -0.09
C THR A 108 24.07 4.26 -0.13
N LEU A 109 23.60 5.46 0.19
CA LEU A 109 22.19 5.89 0.21
C LEU A 109 21.47 5.85 -1.16
N SER A 110 22.09 5.32 -2.21
CA SER A 110 21.66 5.55 -3.60
C SER A 110 20.72 4.49 -4.15
N GLU A 111 20.65 3.30 -3.57
CA GLU A 111 19.73 2.25 -4.02
C GLU A 111 19.23 1.53 -2.77
N GLY A 112 17.92 1.62 -2.48
CA GLY A 112 17.29 1.18 -1.23
C GLY A 112 17.34 -0.32 -0.91
N VAL A 113 18.30 -1.07 -1.46
CA VAL A 113 18.47 -2.51 -1.27
C VAL A 113 19.56 -2.73 -0.23
N ALA A 114 19.20 -3.33 0.90
CA ALA A 114 20.18 -3.81 1.87
C ALA A 114 20.98 -4.97 1.23
N GLU A 115 22.25 -4.73 0.90
CA GLU A 115 23.14 -5.79 0.42
C GLU A 115 23.24 -6.90 1.46
N VAL A 116 22.99 -8.15 1.06
CA VAL A 116 23.11 -9.32 1.94
C VAL A 116 24.52 -9.91 1.82
N ILE A 117 25.11 -10.34 2.92
CA ILE A 117 26.41 -11.01 2.90
C ILE A 117 26.21 -12.42 2.32
N GLU A 118 26.91 -12.75 1.24
CA GLU A 118 26.76 -14.04 0.53
C GLU A 118 27.13 -15.26 1.38
N THR A 119 28.00 -15.06 2.39
CA THR A 119 28.44 -16.12 3.31
C THR A 119 27.46 -16.25 4.48
N PRO A 120 26.69 -17.34 4.57
CA PRO A 120 25.73 -17.55 5.66
C PRO A 120 26.42 -17.99 6.95
N ILE A 121 25.76 -17.74 8.07
CA ILE A 121 26.10 -18.33 9.37
C ILE A 121 25.41 -19.69 9.46
N LYS A 122 26.21 -20.75 9.34
CA LYS A 122 25.74 -22.16 9.33
C LYS A 122 25.47 -22.67 10.73
N SER A 123 26.20 -22.14 11.71
CA SER A 123 26.08 -22.48 13.12
C SER A 123 24.77 -21.91 13.73
N ASN A 124 24.32 -22.52 14.82
CA ASN A 124 23.21 -22.03 15.66
C ASN A 124 23.72 -21.69 17.07
N PHE A 125 22.86 -21.12 17.92
CA PHE A 125 23.27 -20.76 19.28
C PHE A 125 23.59 -21.96 20.18
N LYS A 126 22.99 -23.13 19.94
CA LYS A 126 23.31 -24.36 20.68
C LYS A 126 24.71 -24.90 20.36
N GLU A 127 25.12 -24.82 19.10
CA GLU A 127 26.43 -25.26 18.61
C GLU A 127 27.54 -24.25 18.91
N GLY A 128 27.17 -22.98 19.05
CA GLY A 128 28.09 -21.86 19.23
C GLY A 128 28.54 -21.26 17.89
N LEU A 129 28.93 -19.98 17.92
CA LEU A 129 29.37 -19.25 16.73
C LEU A 129 30.90 -19.12 16.70
N THR A 130 31.49 -19.24 15.52
CA THR A 130 32.91 -18.89 15.33
C THR A 130 33.13 -17.38 15.46
N VAL A 131 34.38 -16.94 15.68
CA VAL A 131 34.72 -15.51 15.81
C VAL A 131 34.28 -14.72 14.59
N LEU A 132 34.44 -15.28 13.37
CA LEU A 132 34.04 -14.63 12.14
C LEU A 132 32.51 -14.54 12.01
N GLU A 133 31.78 -15.62 12.29
CA GLU A 133 30.30 -15.62 12.27
C GLU A 133 29.72 -14.66 13.30
N TYR A 134 30.30 -14.61 14.51
CA TYR A 134 29.91 -13.66 15.53
C TYR A 134 30.16 -12.22 15.06
N PHE A 135 31.34 -11.93 14.51
CA PHE A 135 31.68 -10.60 13.98
C PHE A 135 30.74 -10.15 12.86
N ILE A 136 30.40 -11.03 11.91
CA ILE A 136 29.42 -10.75 10.85
C ILE A 136 28.06 -10.41 11.48
N SER A 137 27.60 -11.20 12.45
CA SER A 137 26.34 -10.96 13.16
C SER A 137 26.31 -9.63 13.93
N THR A 138 27.45 -9.12 14.42
CA THR A 138 27.48 -7.86 15.18
C THR A 138 27.08 -6.65 14.35
N HIS A 139 27.31 -6.67 13.03
CA HIS A 139 26.99 -5.56 12.15
C HIS A 139 25.47 -5.35 12.04
N GLY A 140 24.72 -6.42 11.80
CA GLY A 140 23.26 -6.38 11.77
C GLY A 140 22.66 -5.95 13.10
N ALA A 141 23.17 -6.52 14.21
CA ALA A 141 22.70 -6.18 15.56
C ALA A 141 22.94 -4.71 15.93
N ARG A 142 24.13 -4.17 15.61
CA ARG A 142 24.46 -2.76 15.88
C ARG A 142 23.60 -1.81 15.06
N LYS A 143 23.36 -2.13 13.77
CA LYS A 143 22.46 -1.35 12.91
C LYS A 143 21.05 -1.34 13.48
N GLY A 144 20.51 -2.51 13.86
CA GLY A 144 19.18 -2.62 14.47
C GLY A 144 19.03 -1.79 15.74
N LEU A 145 20.02 -1.83 16.65
CA LEU A 145 20.04 -1.02 17.86
C LEU A 145 20.06 0.49 17.58
N ALA A 146 20.93 0.93 16.66
CA ALA A 146 21.06 2.33 16.31
C ALA A 146 19.77 2.86 15.63
N ASP A 147 19.23 2.09 14.69
CA ASP A 147 17.98 2.41 14.00
C ASP A 147 16.82 2.51 14.99
N THR A 148 16.73 1.59 15.95
CA THR A 148 15.69 1.61 16.99
C THR A 148 15.76 2.90 17.81
N ALA A 149 16.96 3.29 18.24
CA ALA A 149 17.16 4.50 19.04
C ALA A 149 16.83 5.78 18.26
N LEU A 150 17.16 5.84 16.96
CA LEU A 150 16.92 7.03 16.13
C LEU A 150 15.46 7.12 15.64
N LYS A 151 14.91 6.03 15.10
CA LYS A 151 13.59 6.02 14.47
C LYS A 151 12.43 6.17 15.47
N THR A 152 12.65 5.83 16.74
CA THR A 152 11.64 6.05 17.80
C THR A 152 11.28 7.54 17.93
N ALA A 153 12.27 8.44 17.79
CA ALA A 153 12.02 9.87 17.86
C ALA A 153 11.15 10.36 16.69
N ASP A 154 11.39 9.85 15.49
CA ASP A 154 10.61 10.18 14.29
C ASP A 154 9.15 9.71 14.42
N ALA A 155 8.91 8.52 14.98
CA ALA A 155 7.58 7.99 15.25
C ALA A 155 6.81 8.81 16.30
N GLY A 156 7.47 9.16 17.40
CA GLY A 156 6.88 10.02 18.42
C GLY A 156 6.56 11.41 17.88
N TYR A 157 7.43 11.95 17.03
CA TYR A 157 7.20 13.24 16.38
C TYR A 157 6.04 13.18 15.37
N LEU A 158 5.90 12.10 14.59
CA LEU A 158 4.73 11.88 13.73
C LEU A 158 3.44 11.83 14.56
N THR A 159 3.44 11.10 15.67
CA THR A 159 2.28 10.98 16.58
C THR A 159 1.82 12.35 17.07
N ARG A 160 2.76 13.20 17.50
CA ARG A 160 2.47 14.58 17.88
C ARG A 160 1.77 15.34 16.74
N ARG A 161 2.31 15.28 15.51
CA ARG A 161 1.72 15.99 14.35
C ARG A 161 0.33 15.46 13.99
N LEU A 162 0.10 14.16 14.10
CA LEU A 162 -1.21 13.55 13.89
C LEU A 162 -2.24 14.09 14.89
N VAL A 163 -1.89 14.17 16.18
CA VAL A 163 -2.74 14.75 17.22
C VAL A 163 -3.05 16.22 16.90
N ASP A 164 -2.04 16.97 16.46
CA ASP A 164 -2.16 18.40 16.17
C ASP A 164 -3.13 18.71 15.02
N VAL A 165 -3.20 17.84 14.01
CA VAL A 165 -4.18 17.94 12.92
C VAL A 165 -5.55 17.43 13.34
N ALA A 166 -5.60 16.32 14.08
CA ALA A 166 -6.83 15.58 14.32
C ALA A 166 -7.63 16.05 15.54
N GLN A 167 -7.07 16.87 16.42
CA GLN A 167 -7.70 17.30 17.67
C GLN A 167 -9.12 17.90 17.53
N ASN A 168 -9.43 18.51 16.39
CA ASN A 168 -10.73 19.13 16.12
C ASN A 168 -11.74 18.15 15.49
N ALA A 169 -11.34 16.90 15.22
CA ALA A 169 -12.24 15.84 14.80
C ALA A 169 -12.90 15.22 16.03
N VAL A 170 -14.08 15.75 16.37
CA VAL A 170 -14.93 15.32 17.48
C VAL A 170 -16.30 14.96 16.92
N ILE A 171 -17.01 14.03 17.56
CA ILE A 171 -18.41 13.75 17.22
C ILE A 171 -19.28 14.90 17.72
N ILE A 172 -19.93 15.63 16.80
CA ILE A 172 -20.74 16.82 17.18
C ILE A 172 -22.25 16.62 17.01
N GLU A 173 -22.65 15.70 16.15
CA GLU A 173 -24.04 15.46 15.76
C GLU A 173 -24.24 13.96 15.47
N GLU A 174 -25.48 13.50 15.46
CA GLU A 174 -25.77 12.09 15.22
C GLU A 174 -25.70 11.72 13.74
N ASP A 175 -26.27 12.57 12.86
CA ASP A 175 -26.39 12.29 11.43
C ASP A 175 -26.22 13.57 10.60
N CYS A 176 -25.26 13.57 9.68
CA CYS A 176 -25.05 14.67 8.73
C CYS A 176 -25.99 14.62 7.51
N GLY A 177 -26.83 13.58 7.37
CA GLY A 177 -27.79 13.43 6.27
C GLY A 177 -27.19 13.03 4.92
N THR A 178 -25.90 12.69 4.87
CA THR A 178 -25.25 12.33 3.60
C THR A 178 -25.75 10.98 3.08
N ILE A 179 -26.04 10.94 1.78
CA ILE A 179 -26.36 9.72 1.02
C ILE A 179 -25.09 9.11 0.38
N GLU A 180 -23.98 9.85 0.39
CA GLU A 180 -22.73 9.37 -0.16
C GLU A 180 -22.08 8.35 0.78
N GLY A 181 -21.66 7.23 0.20
CA GLY A 181 -21.02 6.14 0.90
C GLY A 181 -19.88 5.56 0.08
N LEU A 182 -19.01 4.83 0.76
CA LEU A 182 -17.92 4.10 0.15
C LEU A 182 -18.35 2.64 -0.04
N THR A 183 -18.20 2.11 -1.25
CA THR A 183 -18.37 0.69 -1.51
C THR A 183 -17.15 -0.07 -0.99
N VAL A 184 -17.36 -0.92 0.00
CA VAL A 184 -16.33 -1.75 0.62
C VAL A 184 -16.49 -3.20 0.16
N THR A 185 -15.35 -3.83 -0.11
CA THR A 185 -15.25 -5.24 -0.49
C THR A 185 -14.27 -5.95 0.42
N ALA A 186 -14.32 -7.28 0.49
CA ALA A 186 -13.25 -8.07 1.08
C ALA A 186 -11.92 -7.70 0.41
N LEU A 187 -10.85 -7.60 1.19
CA LEU A 187 -9.54 -7.33 0.63
C LEU A 187 -8.83 -8.63 0.31
N LYS A 188 -8.57 -8.82 -0.98
CA LYS A 188 -7.84 -9.97 -1.51
C LYS A 188 -6.48 -9.52 -2.04
N GLU A 189 -5.40 -10.14 -1.57
CA GLU A 189 -4.07 -10.00 -2.15
C GLU A 189 -3.76 -11.26 -2.96
N GLY A 190 -3.94 -11.18 -4.28
CA GLY A 190 -3.85 -12.36 -5.15
C GLY A 190 -4.93 -13.39 -4.79
N LEU A 191 -4.50 -14.51 -4.22
CA LEU A 191 -5.36 -15.64 -3.84
C LEU A 191 -5.73 -15.64 -2.35
N GLU A 192 -5.03 -14.86 -1.52
CA GLU A 192 -5.24 -14.85 -0.08
C GLU A 192 -6.20 -13.71 0.31
N THR A 193 -7.25 -14.06 1.05
CA THR A 193 -8.13 -13.06 1.67
C THR A 193 -7.44 -12.54 2.93
N VAL A 194 -6.82 -11.36 2.81
CA VAL A 194 -6.12 -10.70 3.91
C VAL A 194 -7.11 -10.22 4.98
N GLU A 195 -8.27 -9.72 4.52
CA GLU A 195 -9.30 -9.19 5.39
C GLU A 195 -10.68 -9.54 4.83
N SER A 196 -11.49 -10.19 5.68
CA SER A 196 -12.85 -10.60 5.34
C SER A 196 -13.75 -9.37 5.16
N LEU A 197 -14.89 -9.54 4.47
CA LEU A 197 -15.87 -8.46 4.37
C LEU A 197 -16.46 -8.16 5.76
N GLU A 198 -16.76 -9.20 6.54
CA GLU A 198 -17.29 -9.10 7.91
C GLU A 198 -16.44 -8.17 8.78
N ASP A 199 -15.11 -8.38 8.82
CA ASP A 199 -14.20 -7.58 9.64
C ASP A 199 -14.21 -6.10 9.24
N ARG A 200 -14.37 -5.80 7.95
CA ARG A 200 -14.36 -4.42 7.43
C ARG A 200 -15.67 -3.67 7.66
N ILE A 201 -16.81 -4.36 7.62
CA ILE A 201 -18.14 -3.75 7.75
C ILE A 201 -18.64 -3.70 9.20
N LYS A 202 -18.09 -4.52 10.08
CA LYS A 202 -18.51 -4.58 11.48
C LYS A 202 -18.41 -3.22 12.19
N GLY A 203 -19.51 -2.79 12.81
CA GLY A 203 -19.58 -1.51 13.51
C GLY A 203 -19.56 -0.29 12.57
N ARG A 204 -19.90 -0.47 11.30
CA ARG A 204 -20.15 0.61 10.32
C ARG A 204 -21.64 0.81 10.15
N THR A 205 -22.00 1.96 9.59
CA THR A 205 -23.39 2.25 9.24
C THR A 205 -23.60 2.05 7.74
N THR A 206 -24.68 1.40 7.36
CA THR A 206 -25.07 1.23 5.95
C THR A 206 -25.47 2.57 5.32
N ALA A 207 -25.09 2.79 4.06
CA ALA A 207 -25.56 3.95 3.28
C ALA A 207 -26.83 3.61 2.48
N GLU A 208 -27.00 2.36 2.10
CA GLU A 208 -28.13 1.83 1.31
C GLU A 208 -28.67 0.56 1.97
N ASP A 209 -29.91 0.19 1.63
CA ASP A 209 -30.52 -1.05 2.08
C ASP A 209 -29.74 -2.24 1.52
N ILE A 210 -29.36 -3.17 2.40
CA ILE A 210 -28.70 -4.41 2.01
C ILE A 210 -29.79 -5.46 1.78
N VAL A 211 -29.94 -5.86 0.52
CA VAL A 211 -30.92 -6.86 0.09
C VAL A 211 -30.23 -8.20 -0.12
N ASP A 212 -30.87 -9.28 0.33
CA ASP A 212 -30.46 -10.63 0.01
C ASP A 212 -30.75 -10.93 -1.48
N PRO A 213 -29.73 -11.29 -2.29
CA PRO A 213 -29.91 -11.55 -3.72
C PRO A 213 -30.87 -12.71 -4.04
N ILE A 214 -31.17 -13.60 -3.07
CA ILE A 214 -32.00 -14.79 -3.30
C ILE A 214 -33.45 -14.53 -2.89
N THR A 215 -33.64 -13.96 -1.71
CA THR A 215 -34.96 -13.80 -1.09
C THR A 215 -35.59 -12.45 -1.38
N ASP A 216 -34.83 -11.51 -1.95
CA ASP A 216 -35.20 -10.10 -2.18
C ASP A 216 -35.68 -9.40 -0.90
N LYS A 217 -35.32 -9.96 0.27
CA LYS A 217 -35.61 -9.39 1.58
C LYS A 217 -34.46 -8.50 2.02
N ILE A 218 -34.81 -7.39 2.68
CA ILE A 218 -33.85 -6.48 3.28
C ILE A 218 -33.27 -7.15 4.53
N ILE A 219 -31.95 -7.37 4.54
CA ILE A 219 -31.19 -7.89 5.69
C ILE A 219 -30.93 -6.75 6.68
N VAL A 220 -30.46 -5.61 6.17
CA VAL A 220 -30.13 -4.42 6.96
C VAL A 220 -30.66 -3.19 6.24
N GLN A 221 -31.43 -2.37 6.95
CA GLN A 221 -31.94 -1.11 6.43
C GLN A 221 -30.81 -0.07 6.30
N ALA A 222 -31.02 0.94 5.47
CA ALA A 222 -30.13 2.08 5.32
C ALA A 222 -30.04 2.86 6.64
N ASN A 223 -28.87 3.42 6.93
CA ASN A 223 -28.57 4.17 8.15
C ASN A 223 -28.62 3.37 9.46
N THR A 224 -28.56 2.04 9.38
CA THR A 224 -28.47 1.15 10.55
C THR A 224 -27.00 0.75 10.80
N GLU A 225 -26.61 0.67 12.08
CA GLU A 225 -25.30 0.12 12.44
C GLU A 225 -25.27 -1.39 12.22
N ILE A 226 -24.24 -1.87 11.54
CA ILE A 226 -24.00 -3.28 11.27
C ILE A 226 -23.42 -3.92 12.54
N THR A 227 -24.23 -4.72 13.22
CA THR A 227 -23.81 -5.54 14.37
C THR A 227 -22.95 -6.73 13.92
N ASN A 228 -22.30 -7.41 14.87
CA ASN A 228 -21.47 -8.58 14.55
C ASN A 228 -22.29 -9.70 13.89
N GLU A 229 -23.52 -9.91 14.35
CA GLU A 229 -24.43 -10.92 13.82
C GLU A 229 -24.91 -10.56 12.41
N MET A 230 -25.26 -9.29 12.18
CA MET A 230 -25.60 -8.79 10.85
C MET A 230 -24.43 -8.91 9.88
N ALA A 231 -23.20 -8.63 10.31
CA ALA A 231 -22.01 -8.78 9.48
C ALA A 231 -21.78 -10.25 9.06
N ALA A 232 -21.94 -11.19 10.00
CA ALA A 232 -21.86 -12.62 9.72
C ALA A 232 -22.98 -13.08 8.77
N LEU A 233 -24.22 -12.57 8.94
CA LEU A 233 -25.32 -12.84 8.02
C LEU A 233 -25.01 -12.35 6.61
N ILE A 234 -24.56 -11.10 6.45
CA ILE A 234 -24.19 -10.52 5.15
C ILE A 234 -23.16 -11.41 4.44
N GLN A 235 -22.16 -11.89 5.17
CA GLN A 235 -21.14 -12.77 4.61
C GLN A 235 -21.69 -14.16 4.27
N ASN A 236 -22.54 -14.75 5.11
CA ASN A 236 -23.16 -16.06 4.88
C ASN A 236 -24.14 -16.06 3.70
N HIS A 237 -24.82 -14.93 3.45
CA HIS A 237 -25.68 -14.72 2.27
C HIS A 237 -24.88 -14.49 0.98
N GLY A 238 -23.55 -14.46 1.04
CA GLY A 238 -22.68 -14.32 -0.14
C GLY A 238 -22.63 -12.90 -0.71
N ILE A 239 -22.98 -11.89 0.08
CA ILE A 239 -22.90 -10.49 -0.35
C ILE A 239 -21.44 -10.05 -0.33
N ASN A 240 -20.93 -9.62 -1.48
CA ASN A 240 -19.50 -9.33 -1.66
C ASN A 240 -19.15 -7.83 -1.60
N LYS A 241 -20.15 -6.96 -1.81
CA LYS A 241 -20.00 -5.50 -1.79
C LYS A 241 -21.07 -4.87 -0.92
N VAL A 242 -20.65 -3.97 -0.03
CA VAL A 242 -21.57 -3.19 0.80
C VAL A 242 -21.21 -1.72 0.73
N LYS A 243 -22.20 -0.86 0.51
CA LYS A 243 -22.02 0.59 0.56
C LYS A 243 -22.20 1.07 2.00
N ILE A 244 -21.11 1.52 2.61
CA ILE A 244 -21.10 2.01 4.00
C ILE A 244 -20.91 3.52 4.04
N ARG A 245 -21.41 4.14 5.10
CA ARG A 245 -21.03 5.51 5.44
C ARG A 245 -19.62 5.53 6.00
N THR A 246 -18.88 6.58 5.70
CA THR A 246 -17.49 6.75 6.12
C THR A 246 -17.22 8.17 6.59
N VAL A 247 -16.17 8.33 7.39
CA VAL A 247 -15.66 9.65 7.81
C VAL A 247 -15.20 10.50 6.62
N LEU A 248 -14.82 9.87 5.51
CA LEU A 248 -14.36 10.54 4.30
C LEU A 248 -15.48 11.32 3.59
N THR A 249 -16.68 10.73 3.50
CA THR A 249 -17.87 11.31 2.84
C THR A 249 -18.76 12.10 3.80
N CYS A 250 -18.35 12.29 5.05
CA CYS A 250 -19.14 13.03 6.03
C CYS A 250 -19.29 14.52 5.62
N GLU A 251 -20.50 15.05 5.68
CA GLU A 251 -20.82 16.43 5.29
C GLU A 251 -21.05 17.36 6.49
N SER A 252 -20.74 16.90 7.71
CA SER A 252 -20.85 17.69 8.94
C SER A 252 -20.05 19.01 8.86
N GLU A 253 -20.68 20.13 9.24
CA GLU A 253 -20.07 21.48 9.18
C GLU A 253 -18.82 21.60 10.07
N LYS A 254 -18.85 20.99 11.25
CA LYS A 254 -17.72 20.89 12.17
C LYS A 254 -17.58 19.43 12.60
N GLY A 255 -16.38 18.97 12.94
CA GLY A 255 -16.20 17.59 13.41
C GLY A 255 -16.69 16.51 12.43
N ILE A 256 -17.30 15.46 12.98
CA ILE A 256 -17.81 14.27 12.28
C ILE A 256 -19.17 13.89 12.91
N CYS A 257 -20.10 13.30 12.14
CA CYS A 257 -21.33 12.75 12.70
C CYS A 257 -21.16 11.31 13.21
N ALA A 258 -21.99 10.91 14.17
CA ALA A 258 -21.93 9.58 14.79
C ALA A 258 -22.12 8.46 13.76
N LYS A 259 -23.11 8.57 12.86
CA LYS A 259 -23.39 7.54 11.85
C LYS A 259 -22.25 7.34 10.84
N CYS A 260 -21.53 8.40 10.44
CA CYS A 260 -20.38 8.26 9.54
C CYS A 260 -19.17 7.59 10.19
N TYR A 261 -19.03 7.69 11.52
CA TYR A 261 -17.95 7.02 12.26
C TYR A 261 -18.34 5.58 12.66
N GLY A 262 -19.59 5.39 13.07
CA GLY A 262 -20.16 4.13 13.54
C GLY A 262 -19.77 3.82 14.98
N ARG A 263 -19.30 2.59 15.22
CA ARG A 263 -18.98 2.07 16.54
C ARG A 263 -17.63 2.57 17.08
N ASN A 264 -17.56 2.85 18.38
CA ASN A 264 -16.30 2.97 19.10
C ASN A 264 -15.74 1.56 19.39
N LEU A 265 -14.53 1.29 18.90
CA LEU A 265 -13.84 0.01 19.08
C LEU A 265 -13.36 -0.23 20.52
N GLY A 266 -13.16 0.83 21.30
CA GLY A 266 -12.73 0.72 22.71
C GLY A 266 -13.87 0.32 23.66
N THR A 267 -15.09 0.80 23.41
CA THR A 267 -16.26 0.50 24.25
C THR A 267 -17.21 -0.52 23.63
N ASN A 268 -17.04 -0.83 22.35
CA ASN A 268 -17.96 -1.68 21.58
C ASN A 268 -19.41 -1.16 21.59
N LYS A 269 -19.60 0.15 21.66
CA LYS A 269 -20.92 0.83 21.55
C LYS A 269 -20.91 1.87 20.42
N PRO A 270 -22.07 2.29 19.90
CA PRO A 270 -22.15 3.43 19.00
C PRO A 270 -21.43 4.65 19.62
N VAL A 271 -20.75 5.45 18.80
CA VAL A 271 -20.10 6.67 19.32
C VAL A 271 -21.13 7.66 19.84
N THR A 272 -20.72 8.42 20.85
CA THR A 272 -21.56 9.44 21.45
C THR A 272 -21.08 10.85 21.10
N ILE A 273 -21.99 11.82 21.19
CA ILE A 273 -21.64 13.23 21.01
C ILE A 273 -20.59 13.63 22.05
N GLY A 274 -19.53 14.29 21.58
CA GLY A 274 -18.37 14.73 22.35
C GLY A 274 -17.19 13.78 22.37
N GLU A 275 -17.28 12.63 21.71
CA GLU A 275 -16.19 11.66 21.66
C GLU A 275 -15.00 12.17 20.81
N PRO A 276 -13.77 12.19 21.36
CA PRO A 276 -12.60 12.76 20.67
C PRO A 276 -11.97 11.76 19.68
N VAL A 277 -12.73 11.41 18.64
CA VAL A 277 -12.35 10.40 17.64
C VAL A 277 -11.04 10.71 16.91
N GLY A 278 -10.69 11.99 16.73
CA GLY A 278 -9.43 12.40 16.14
C GLY A 278 -8.20 12.10 17.00
N ILE A 279 -8.30 12.28 18.33
CA ILE A 279 -7.22 11.94 19.25
C ILE A 279 -7.03 10.42 19.31
N ILE A 280 -8.14 9.68 19.37
CA ILE A 280 -8.14 8.21 19.32
C ILE A 280 -7.46 7.75 18.03
N ALA A 281 -7.87 8.28 16.87
CA ALA A 281 -7.28 7.95 15.59
C ALA A 281 -5.77 8.23 15.53
N ALA A 282 -5.33 9.40 15.99
CA ALA A 282 -3.92 9.76 15.99
C ALA A 282 -3.07 8.80 16.87
N GLN A 283 -3.59 8.39 18.03
CA GLN A 283 -2.92 7.43 18.91
C GLN A 283 -2.90 6.02 18.31
N SER A 284 -4.03 5.56 17.75
CA SER A 284 -4.14 4.26 17.09
C SER A 284 -3.20 4.10 15.89
N ILE A 285 -2.73 5.20 15.30
CA ILE A 285 -1.74 5.19 14.21
C ILE A 285 -0.32 5.34 14.77
N GLY A 286 -0.14 6.27 15.72
CA GLY A 286 1.17 6.67 16.24
C GLY A 286 1.82 5.65 17.19
N GLU A 287 1.04 5.04 18.08
CA GLU A 287 1.54 4.04 19.04
C GLU A 287 2.05 2.78 18.31
N PRO A 288 1.28 2.17 17.39
CA PRO A 288 1.83 1.10 16.57
C PRO A 288 2.99 1.57 15.69
N GLY A 289 2.95 2.79 15.15
CA GLY A 289 4.07 3.36 14.38
C GLY A 289 5.39 3.39 15.17
N THR A 290 5.33 3.72 16.46
CA THR A 290 6.48 3.64 17.37
C THR A 290 6.88 2.19 17.60
N GLN A 291 5.91 1.30 17.81
CA GLN A 291 6.15 -0.13 17.98
C GLN A 291 6.81 -0.78 16.75
N LEU A 292 6.50 -0.33 15.52
CA LEU A 292 7.15 -0.79 14.29
C LEU A 292 8.66 -0.54 14.33
N THR A 293 9.05 0.66 14.77
CA THR A 293 10.46 1.03 14.89
C THR A 293 11.18 0.21 15.96
N LEU A 294 10.48 -0.16 17.03
CA LEU A 294 11.01 -0.99 18.12
C LEU A 294 11.08 -2.49 17.77
N ARG A 295 10.07 -3.05 17.07
CA ARG A 295 10.01 -4.48 16.71
C ARG A 295 11.04 -4.88 15.65
N THR A 296 11.53 -3.91 14.87
CA THR A 296 12.63 -4.11 13.92
C THR A 296 13.89 -4.69 14.62
N PHE A 297 14.02 -4.51 15.93
CA PHE A 297 15.09 -5.08 16.76
C PHE A 297 15.19 -6.62 16.71
N HIS A 298 14.09 -7.35 16.56
CA HIS A 298 14.09 -8.83 16.58
C HIS A 298 14.31 -9.48 15.22
N ILE A 299 14.04 -8.75 14.14
CA ILE A 299 14.23 -9.18 12.75
C ILE A 299 15.58 -8.66 12.20
N GLY A 300 16.12 -7.60 12.82
CA GLY A 300 17.37 -6.94 12.46
C GLY A 300 18.56 -7.88 12.47
N GLY A 301 18.88 -8.41 11.29
CA GLY A 301 20.00 -9.31 11.07
C GLY A 301 19.66 -10.53 10.23
N THR A 302 18.40 -10.93 10.07
CA THR A 302 18.03 -12.08 9.23
C THR A 302 17.17 -11.66 8.06
N ALA A 303 17.65 -11.88 6.83
CA ALA A 303 16.89 -11.63 5.61
C ALA A 303 15.87 -12.77 5.37
N SER A 304 14.69 -12.69 5.99
CA SER A 304 13.52 -13.49 5.59
C SER A 304 12.67 -12.71 4.60
N THR A 305 12.37 -13.32 3.47
CA THR A 305 11.42 -12.80 2.47
C THR A 305 10.61 -14.00 2.02
N ASP A 306 9.29 -13.87 2.01
CA ASP A 306 8.42 -14.89 1.42
C ASP A 306 8.72 -15.00 -0.07
N VAL A 307 8.87 -16.23 -0.54
CA VAL A 307 9.15 -16.52 -1.95
C VAL A 307 7.81 -16.58 -2.67
N ASP A 308 7.45 -15.51 -3.38
CA ASP A 308 6.30 -15.52 -4.30
C ASP A 308 6.47 -16.66 -5.33
N LEU A 309 5.49 -17.56 -5.41
CA LEU A 309 5.43 -18.59 -6.44
C LEU A 309 5.28 -17.92 -7.82
N ALA A 310 6.09 -18.35 -8.79
CA ALA A 310 6.13 -17.81 -10.15
C ALA A 310 5.00 -18.30 -11.08
N GLU A 311 4.00 -18.98 -10.50
CA GLU A 311 2.89 -19.60 -11.20
C GLU A 311 1.59 -19.25 -10.47
N VAL A 312 0.55 -18.90 -11.23
CA VAL A 312 -0.80 -18.64 -10.70
C VAL A 312 -1.76 -19.68 -11.27
N ALA A 313 -2.59 -20.26 -10.40
CA ALA A 313 -3.62 -21.22 -10.75
C ALA A 313 -5.01 -20.71 -10.35
N ALA A 314 -6.05 -21.15 -11.08
CA ALA A 314 -7.45 -20.85 -10.79
C ALA A 314 -7.85 -21.41 -9.43
N ASN A 315 -8.64 -20.66 -8.65
CA ASN A 315 -9.14 -21.15 -7.36
C ASN A 315 -10.62 -21.57 -7.41
N THR A 316 -11.37 -21.06 -8.38
CA THR A 316 -12.76 -21.41 -8.65
C THR A 316 -12.92 -21.99 -10.06
N ASP A 317 -14.05 -22.67 -10.24
CA ASP A 317 -14.49 -23.12 -11.56
C ASP A 317 -15.20 -21.96 -12.26
N GLY A 318 -14.90 -21.74 -13.53
CA GLY A 318 -15.52 -20.63 -14.25
C GLY A 318 -15.06 -20.45 -15.67
N THR A 319 -15.60 -19.44 -16.33
CA THR A 319 -15.27 -19.04 -17.69
C THR A 319 -14.28 -17.88 -17.66
N VAL A 320 -13.14 -18.07 -18.31
CA VAL A 320 -12.09 -17.06 -18.43
C VAL A 320 -12.55 -15.92 -19.36
N LYS A 321 -12.31 -14.67 -18.96
CA LYS A 321 -12.49 -13.48 -19.78
C LYS A 321 -11.26 -12.57 -19.68
N PHE A 322 -10.66 -12.26 -20.82
CA PHE A 322 -9.53 -11.33 -20.87
C PHE A 322 -10.04 -9.88 -20.90
N LYS A 323 -9.52 -9.04 -20.00
CA LYS A 323 -9.75 -7.59 -19.99
C LYS A 323 -8.46 -6.84 -20.25
N LYS A 324 -8.51 -5.89 -21.20
CA LYS A 324 -7.38 -5.00 -21.55
C LYS A 324 -6.08 -5.75 -21.81
N MET A 325 -6.16 -6.92 -22.44
CA MET A 325 -5.02 -7.79 -22.68
C MET A 325 -4.75 -7.93 -24.18
N ASN A 326 -3.51 -7.61 -24.56
CA ASN A 326 -2.93 -7.92 -25.85
C ASN A 326 -2.04 -9.15 -25.70
N THR A 327 -2.33 -10.18 -26.47
CA THR A 327 -1.55 -11.42 -26.49
C THR A 327 -0.93 -11.64 -27.86
N ILE A 328 0.20 -12.33 -27.85
CA ILE A 328 0.84 -12.85 -29.05
C ILE A 328 1.09 -14.34 -28.91
N VAL A 329 1.28 -15.01 -30.04
CA VAL A 329 1.63 -16.43 -30.07
C VAL A 329 3.10 -16.52 -30.49
N ASN A 330 3.91 -17.15 -29.65
CA ASN A 330 5.33 -17.37 -29.90
C ASN A 330 5.54 -18.52 -30.92
N ARG A 331 6.78 -18.72 -31.39
CA ARG A 331 7.16 -19.82 -32.30
C ARG A 331 6.79 -21.20 -31.76
N ASP A 332 6.83 -21.37 -30.44
CA ASP A 332 6.48 -22.62 -29.76
C ASP A 332 4.97 -22.80 -29.53
N ASN A 333 4.13 -21.99 -30.19
CA ASN A 333 2.66 -21.93 -30.03
C ASN A 333 2.17 -21.57 -28.61
N GLU A 334 3.04 -21.01 -27.78
CA GLU A 334 2.68 -20.49 -26.46
C GLU A 334 2.09 -19.08 -26.57
N ILE A 335 1.08 -18.78 -25.76
CA ILE A 335 0.46 -17.45 -25.70
C ILE A 335 1.24 -16.61 -24.70
N VAL A 336 1.72 -15.43 -25.10
CA VAL A 336 2.48 -14.52 -24.25
C VAL A 336 1.76 -13.17 -24.13
N SER A 337 1.66 -12.64 -22.91
CA SER A 337 1.08 -11.31 -22.66
C SER A 337 2.06 -10.18 -23.00
N ILE A 338 1.61 -9.21 -23.80
CA ILE A 338 2.32 -7.94 -24.03
C ILE A 338 1.76 -6.83 -23.13
N SER A 339 0.54 -6.99 -22.60
CA SER A 339 -0.08 -5.93 -21.81
C SER A 339 0.38 -5.97 -20.35
N HIS A 340 0.85 -4.81 -19.88
CA HIS A 340 1.12 -4.56 -18.46
C HIS A 340 -0.14 -4.31 -17.61
N LEU A 341 -1.23 -3.87 -18.25
CA LEU A 341 -2.53 -3.57 -17.62
C LEU A 341 -3.53 -4.72 -17.82
N GLY A 342 -3.08 -5.84 -18.38
CA GLY A 342 -3.92 -6.99 -18.67
C GLY A 342 -4.47 -7.64 -17.40
N ARG A 343 -5.74 -8.02 -17.44
CA ARG A 343 -6.41 -8.79 -16.39
C ARG A 343 -7.07 -10.03 -16.96
N ILE A 344 -6.99 -11.12 -16.20
CA ILE A 344 -7.74 -12.35 -16.45
C ILE A 344 -8.84 -12.42 -15.40
N ASP A 345 -10.09 -12.29 -15.83
CA ASP A 345 -11.25 -12.47 -14.98
C ASP A 345 -11.76 -13.91 -15.15
N ILE A 346 -11.88 -14.69 -14.08
CA ILE A 346 -12.57 -15.97 -14.08
C ILE A 346 -13.99 -15.71 -13.62
N ILE A 347 -14.96 -15.74 -14.53
CA ILE A 347 -16.39 -15.56 -14.23
C ILE A 347 -16.95 -16.92 -13.80
N PRO A 348 -17.35 -17.12 -12.54
CA PRO A 348 -17.93 -18.37 -12.08
C PRO A 348 -19.23 -18.70 -12.81
N ASP A 349 -19.57 -19.99 -12.89
CA ASP A 349 -20.85 -20.43 -13.47
C ASP A 349 -22.04 -20.09 -12.54
N ASP A 350 -21.80 -19.79 -11.26
CA ASP A 350 -22.78 -19.28 -10.29
C ASP A 350 -22.74 -17.73 -10.24
N GLU A 351 -23.88 -17.07 -10.50
CA GLU A 351 -24.00 -15.60 -10.46
C GLU A 351 -23.74 -14.99 -9.06
N ARG A 352 -23.70 -15.83 -8.01
CA ARG A 352 -23.37 -15.40 -6.63
C ARG A 352 -21.88 -15.18 -6.40
N GLU A 353 -21.01 -15.85 -7.16
CA GLU A 353 -19.56 -15.72 -6.99
C GLU A 353 -19.02 -14.62 -7.92
N GLU A 354 -18.25 -13.68 -7.37
CA GLU A 354 -17.64 -12.63 -8.18
C GLU A 354 -16.55 -13.16 -9.11
N PRO A 355 -16.36 -12.51 -10.27
CA PRO A 355 -15.25 -12.84 -11.14
C PRO A 355 -13.90 -12.65 -10.44
N GLU A 356 -13.09 -13.71 -10.38
CA GLU A 356 -11.72 -13.62 -9.86
C GLU A 356 -10.84 -12.90 -10.88
N SER A 357 -10.41 -11.68 -10.57
CA SER A 357 -9.55 -10.88 -11.45
C SER A 357 -8.08 -11.02 -11.08
N PHE A 358 -7.28 -11.65 -11.94
CA PHE A 358 -5.84 -11.75 -11.82
C PHE A 358 -5.13 -10.71 -12.69
N LYS A 359 -4.25 -9.91 -12.09
CA LYS A 359 -3.37 -9.02 -12.84
C LYS A 359 -2.28 -9.85 -13.52
N VAL A 360 -2.15 -9.71 -14.83
CA VAL A 360 -1.13 -10.43 -15.62
C VAL A 360 0.11 -9.58 -15.75
N GLU A 361 1.27 -10.17 -15.45
CA GLU A 361 2.56 -9.50 -15.61
C GLU A 361 3.00 -9.52 -17.08
N TYR A 362 3.80 -8.53 -17.47
CA TYR A 362 4.37 -8.45 -18.81
C TYR A 362 5.25 -9.66 -19.13
N ALA A 363 5.14 -10.15 -20.37
CA ALA A 363 5.84 -11.32 -20.87
C ALA A 363 5.61 -12.59 -20.05
N SER A 364 4.44 -12.70 -19.39
CA SER A 364 3.98 -13.96 -18.80
C SER A 364 3.48 -14.90 -19.89
N THR A 365 3.83 -16.18 -19.76
CA THR A 365 3.27 -17.25 -20.58
C THR A 365 1.90 -17.62 -20.04
N ILE A 366 0.88 -17.53 -20.89
CA ILE A 366 -0.52 -17.82 -20.59
C ILE A 366 -0.85 -19.22 -21.11
N PHE A 367 -1.42 -20.06 -20.25
CA PHE A 367 -1.78 -21.46 -20.59
C PHE A 367 -3.24 -21.64 -21.01
N ILE A 368 -4.06 -20.59 -20.85
CA ILE A 368 -5.50 -20.59 -21.08
C ILE A 368 -5.91 -19.67 -22.24
N LYS A 369 -7.08 -19.91 -22.82
CA LYS A 369 -7.67 -19.07 -23.88
C LYS A 369 -8.85 -18.24 -23.37
N ASP A 370 -9.10 -17.11 -24.02
CA ASP A 370 -10.28 -16.28 -23.75
C ASP A 370 -11.57 -17.09 -24.02
N GLY A 371 -12.52 -17.04 -23.08
CA GLY A 371 -13.76 -17.83 -23.11
C GLY A 371 -13.62 -19.31 -22.72
N GLN A 372 -12.43 -19.77 -22.32
CA GLN A 372 -12.22 -21.16 -21.89
C GLN A 372 -12.82 -21.40 -20.50
N LYS A 373 -13.52 -22.54 -20.33
CA LYS A 373 -13.90 -23.03 -19.00
C LYS A 373 -12.68 -23.64 -18.30
N VAL A 374 -12.42 -23.17 -17.08
CA VAL A 374 -11.34 -23.65 -16.22
C VAL A 374 -11.93 -24.29 -14.97
N VAL A 375 -11.23 -25.30 -14.47
CA VAL A 375 -11.54 -25.97 -13.20
C VAL A 375 -10.54 -25.48 -12.16
N LYS A 376 -10.87 -25.57 -10.88
CA LYS A 376 -9.97 -25.28 -9.77
C LYS A 376 -8.61 -25.96 -9.95
N ASN A 377 -7.55 -25.22 -9.63
CA ASN A 377 -6.13 -25.55 -9.81
C ASN A 377 -5.63 -25.63 -11.26
N THR A 378 -6.41 -25.17 -12.25
CA THR A 378 -5.89 -25.02 -13.62
C THR A 378 -4.86 -23.89 -13.65
N LYS A 379 -3.66 -24.15 -14.18
CA LYS A 379 -2.63 -23.11 -14.34
C LYS A 379 -3.11 -22.03 -15.30
N LEU A 380 -3.06 -20.77 -14.88
CA LEU A 380 -3.48 -19.62 -15.68
C LEU A 380 -2.30 -19.07 -16.47
N PHE A 381 -1.25 -18.64 -15.76
CA PHE A 381 -0.04 -18.08 -16.34
C PHE A 381 1.18 -18.28 -15.44
N SER A 382 2.37 -18.21 -16.04
CA SER A 382 3.67 -18.25 -15.34
C SER A 382 4.61 -17.18 -15.87
N TRP A 383 5.56 -16.75 -15.05
CA TRP A 383 6.58 -15.77 -15.43
C TRP A 383 7.96 -16.11 -14.84
N ASP A 384 9.02 -15.48 -15.35
CA ASP A 384 10.36 -15.59 -14.78
C ASP A 384 10.48 -14.73 -13.50
N HIS A 385 10.79 -15.35 -12.36
CA HIS A 385 10.92 -14.67 -11.06
C HIS A 385 12.10 -13.68 -11.01
N TYR A 386 13.19 -13.95 -11.73
CA TYR A 386 14.44 -13.21 -11.63
C TYR A 386 14.54 -12.08 -12.64
N ASN A 387 13.99 -12.31 -13.83
CA ASN A 387 14.18 -11.42 -14.95
C ASN A 387 12.84 -10.90 -15.50
N ASN A 388 12.82 -9.62 -15.88
CA ASN A 388 11.83 -9.05 -16.76
C ASN A 388 12.37 -9.16 -18.20
N PRO A 389 11.93 -10.15 -18.99
CA PRO A 389 12.32 -10.23 -20.39
C PRO A 389 11.62 -9.13 -21.19
N LEU A 390 12.35 -8.50 -22.10
CA LEU A 390 11.79 -7.63 -23.13
C LEU A 390 11.52 -8.48 -24.37
N ILE A 391 10.26 -8.64 -24.77
CA ILE A 391 9.87 -9.47 -25.92
C ILE A 391 9.66 -8.64 -27.20
N ALA A 392 9.87 -9.27 -28.35
CA ALA A 392 9.55 -8.70 -29.65
C ALA A 392 8.03 -8.67 -29.87
N THR A 393 7.49 -7.53 -30.29
CA THR A 393 6.05 -7.34 -30.56
C THR A 393 5.66 -7.64 -32.01
N ALA A 394 6.62 -7.55 -32.94
CA ALA A 394 6.42 -7.70 -34.36
C ALA A 394 7.46 -8.64 -34.98
N LYS A 395 7.09 -9.26 -36.11
CA LYS A 395 8.00 -10.09 -36.91
C LYS A 395 8.84 -9.19 -37.82
N GLY A 396 10.15 -9.40 -37.88
CA GLY A 396 10.99 -8.65 -38.80
C GLY A 396 12.47 -8.69 -38.47
N LYS A 397 13.25 -7.90 -39.20
CA LYS A 397 14.69 -7.73 -38.95
C LYS A 397 14.90 -6.69 -37.86
N LEU A 398 15.62 -7.07 -36.81
CA LEU A 398 15.95 -6.19 -35.70
C LEU A 398 17.17 -5.32 -36.05
N ILE A 399 17.04 -4.00 -35.84
CA ILE A 399 18.10 -3.02 -36.03
C ILE A 399 18.32 -2.25 -34.73
N PHE A 400 19.58 -2.11 -34.35
CA PHE A 400 20.00 -1.34 -33.17
C PHE A 400 20.13 0.13 -33.55
N GLU A 401 19.33 0.99 -32.92
CA GLU A 401 19.35 2.43 -33.16
C GLU A 401 19.96 3.13 -31.93
N HIS A 402 20.88 4.07 -32.18
CA HIS A 402 21.60 4.84 -31.14
C HIS A 402 22.45 4.03 -30.16
N PHE A 403 22.94 2.85 -30.54
CA PHE A 403 23.90 2.09 -29.74
C PHE A 403 25.31 2.68 -29.88
N VAL A 404 25.71 3.48 -28.89
CA VAL A 404 27.05 4.06 -28.74
C VAL A 404 27.70 3.57 -27.44
N LYS A 405 28.88 2.95 -27.57
CA LYS A 405 29.68 2.40 -26.46
C LYS A 405 30.04 3.48 -25.44
N ASP A 406 29.93 3.14 -24.15
CA ASP A 406 30.18 3.98 -22.96
C ASP A 406 29.30 5.25 -22.84
N VAL A 407 28.35 5.42 -23.76
CA VAL A 407 27.40 6.54 -23.78
C VAL A 407 25.96 6.06 -23.61
N THR A 408 25.59 4.95 -24.26
CA THR A 408 24.23 4.38 -24.21
C THR A 408 24.22 2.93 -23.78
N TYR A 409 25.34 2.23 -23.96
CA TYR A 409 25.54 0.89 -23.44
C TYR A 409 26.97 0.75 -22.91
N LYS A 410 27.12 -0.04 -21.87
CA LYS A 410 28.41 -0.50 -21.35
C LYS A 410 28.62 -1.91 -21.86
N GLU A 411 29.81 -2.16 -22.39
CA GLU A 411 30.24 -3.50 -22.77
C GLU A 411 31.11 -4.04 -21.64
N GLU A 412 30.60 -5.04 -20.93
CA GLU A 412 31.40 -5.78 -19.97
C GLU A 412 31.93 -7.04 -20.65
N PHE A 413 33.25 -7.14 -20.70
CA PHE A 413 33.90 -8.32 -21.20
C PHE A 413 34.05 -9.31 -20.06
N ASN A 414 33.37 -10.44 -20.16
CA ASN A 414 33.57 -11.50 -19.21
C ASN A 414 34.88 -12.23 -19.58
N GLU A 415 35.93 -12.03 -18.78
CA GLU A 415 37.26 -12.61 -18.99
C GLU A 415 37.25 -14.16 -19.03
N LEU A 416 36.21 -14.79 -18.49
CA LEU A 416 36.08 -16.25 -18.41
C LEU A 416 35.44 -16.88 -19.65
N THR A 417 34.41 -16.26 -20.25
CA THR A 417 33.71 -16.77 -21.45
C THR A 417 34.19 -16.20 -22.76
N GLY A 418 34.86 -15.04 -22.73
CA GLY A 418 35.12 -14.27 -23.93
C GLY A 418 33.86 -13.72 -24.60
N SER A 419 32.69 -13.84 -23.96
CA SER A 419 31.45 -13.22 -24.41
C SER A 419 31.37 -11.77 -23.94
N ARG A 420 30.76 -10.95 -24.78
CA ARG A 420 30.53 -9.52 -24.53
C ARG A 420 29.11 -9.36 -24.06
N GLU A 421 28.94 -8.88 -22.83
CA GLU A 421 27.62 -8.52 -22.33
C GLU A 421 27.39 -7.02 -22.56
N ILE A 422 26.28 -6.70 -23.21
CA ILE A 422 25.88 -5.32 -23.50
C ILE A 422 24.80 -4.93 -22.49
N THR A 423 25.15 -4.07 -21.54
CA THR A 423 24.21 -3.53 -20.56
C THR A 423 23.85 -2.09 -20.92
N ILE A 424 22.57 -1.81 -21.09
CA ILE A 424 22.12 -0.45 -21.42
C ILE A 424 22.28 0.47 -20.21
N ILE A 425 22.98 1.58 -20.41
CA ILE A 425 23.21 2.61 -19.39
C ILE A 425 22.44 3.87 -19.72
N GLU A 426 22.11 4.66 -18.70
CA GLU A 426 21.51 5.97 -18.93
C GLU A 426 22.53 6.90 -19.61
N SER A 427 22.17 7.43 -20.77
CA SER A 427 23.01 8.41 -21.45
C SER A 427 22.93 9.77 -20.79
N LYS A 428 24.10 10.37 -20.54
CA LYS A 428 24.18 11.79 -20.15
C LYS A 428 23.66 12.71 -21.26
N ASP A 429 23.71 12.26 -22.50
CA ASP A 429 23.29 13.03 -23.67
C ASP A 429 21.86 12.64 -24.09
N ARG A 430 20.89 13.51 -23.78
CA ARG A 430 19.44 13.19 -23.81
C ARG A 430 18.85 12.91 -25.20
N LYS A 431 19.65 13.05 -26.28
CA LYS A 431 19.24 12.71 -27.66
C LYS A 431 19.59 11.28 -28.06
N LEU A 432 20.52 10.64 -27.37
CA LEU A 432 21.01 9.30 -27.69
C LEU A 432 20.40 8.31 -26.71
N GLN A 433 19.20 7.82 -27.03
CA GLN A 433 18.60 6.69 -26.31
C GLN A 433 18.63 5.46 -27.20
N ALA A 434 19.23 4.38 -26.71
CA ALA A 434 19.23 3.09 -27.38
C ALA A 434 17.79 2.59 -27.57
N GLN A 435 17.46 2.21 -28.80
CA GLN A 435 16.16 1.65 -29.16
C GLN A 435 16.32 0.48 -30.10
N PHE A 436 15.37 -0.45 -30.03
CA PHE A 436 15.24 -1.50 -31.02
C PHE A 436 14.26 -1.07 -32.10
N LYS A 437 14.64 -1.25 -33.36
CA LYS A 437 13.79 -1.01 -34.51
C LYS A 437 13.56 -2.33 -35.24
N ILE A 438 12.31 -2.77 -35.29
CA ILE A 438 11.92 -3.99 -36.03
C ILE A 438 11.36 -3.56 -37.38
N ILE A 439 12.02 -3.98 -38.47
CA ILE A 439 11.55 -3.76 -39.84
C ILE A 439 10.84 -5.01 -40.32
N GLY A 440 9.52 -4.93 -40.48
CA GLY A 440 8.70 -6.02 -41.01
C GLY A 440 8.83 -6.18 -42.53
N ASP A 441 8.36 -7.32 -43.05
CA ASP A 441 8.43 -7.67 -44.48
C ASP A 441 7.68 -6.65 -45.38
N ASN A 442 6.76 -5.86 -44.82
CA ASN A 442 6.00 -4.79 -45.50
C ASN A 442 6.63 -3.39 -45.38
N ASN A 443 7.90 -3.28 -44.94
CA ASN A 443 8.60 -2.02 -44.68
C ASN A 443 7.94 -1.15 -43.57
N GLN A 444 7.08 -1.74 -42.75
CA GLN A 444 6.56 -1.11 -41.54
C GLN A 444 7.62 -1.15 -40.43
N GLU A 445 7.85 0.01 -39.82
CA GLU A 445 8.84 0.20 -38.77
C GLU A 445 8.15 0.20 -37.41
N THR A 446 8.51 -0.75 -36.55
CA THR A 446 8.05 -0.79 -35.15
C THR A 446 9.20 -0.45 -34.23
N LEU A 447 9.07 0.62 -33.45
CA LEU A 447 10.07 1.03 -32.47
C LEU A 447 9.74 0.41 -31.10
N VAL A 448 10.71 -0.30 -30.52
CA VAL A 448 10.61 -0.89 -29.18
C VAL A 448 11.59 -0.14 -28.26
N PRO A 449 11.10 0.67 -27.29
CA PRO A 449 11.95 1.34 -26.32
C PRO A 449 12.67 0.33 -25.43
N ILE A 450 13.94 0.60 -25.13
CA ILE A 450 14.75 -0.24 -24.25
C ILE A 450 14.81 0.41 -22.85
N PRO A 451 14.48 -0.31 -21.77
CA PRO A 451 14.68 0.20 -20.42
C PRO A 451 16.18 0.25 -20.06
N THR A 452 16.55 1.19 -19.20
CA THR A 452 17.89 1.24 -18.61
C THR A 452 18.14 0.01 -17.74
N GLY A 453 19.36 -0.53 -17.79
CA GLY A 453 19.73 -1.76 -17.08
C GLY A 453 19.28 -3.05 -17.77
N LEU A 454 18.81 -2.99 -19.02
CA LEU A 454 18.58 -4.18 -19.84
C LEU A 454 19.92 -4.77 -20.31
N SER A 455 20.16 -6.05 -20.01
CA SER A 455 21.20 -6.85 -20.66
C SER A 455 20.69 -7.36 -22.00
N VAL A 456 21.40 -7.02 -23.08
CA VAL A 456 21.07 -7.41 -24.46
C VAL A 456 21.93 -8.61 -24.85
N GLU A 457 21.29 -9.74 -25.11
CA GLU A 457 21.96 -11.01 -25.48
C GLU A 457 21.95 -11.28 -26.99
N ILE A 458 21.22 -10.48 -27.77
CA ILE A 458 21.01 -10.70 -29.20
C ILE A 458 21.90 -9.81 -30.07
N GLU A 459 22.18 -10.25 -31.29
CA GLU A 459 22.98 -9.51 -32.25
C GLU A 459 22.13 -8.60 -33.15
N ASN A 460 22.76 -7.52 -33.62
CA ASN A 460 22.14 -6.59 -34.56
C ASN A 460 21.92 -7.26 -35.93
N GLY A 461 20.72 -7.11 -36.50
CA GLY A 461 20.38 -7.65 -37.82
C GLY A 461 19.77 -9.06 -37.81
N VAL A 462 19.56 -9.66 -36.64
CA VAL A 462 18.87 -10.94 -36.49
C VAL A 462 17.38 -10.78 -36.86
N TYR A 463 16.81 -11.83 -37.45
CA TYR A 463 15.39 -11.88 -37.77
C TYR A 463 14.64 -12.44 -36.54
N VAL A 464 13.70 -11.66 -36.01
CA VAL A 464 12.95 -11.96 -34.79
C VAL A 464 11.48 -12.24 -35.10
N HIS A 465 10.88 -13.14 -34.32
CA HIS A 465 9.46 -13.43 -34.32
C HIS A 465 8.79 -12.81 -33.08
N PRO A 466 7.47 -12.52 -33.12
CA PRO A 466 6.75 -12.06 -31.94
C PRO A 466 6.91 -13.07 -30.80
N GLY A 467 7.34 -12.60 -29.63
CA GLY A 467 7.55 -13.43 -28.43
C GLY A 467 9.00 -13.79 -28.16
N ASP A 468 9.90 -13.58 -29.12
CA ASP A 468 11.34 -13.75 -28.91
C ASP A 468 11.87 -12.75 -27.88
N ILE A 469 12.74 -13.20 -26.98
CA ILE A 469 13.33 -12.37 -25.93
C ILE A 469 14.48 -11.54 -26.53
N LEU A 470 14.31 -10.22 -26.51
CA LEU A 470 15.28 -9.24 -26.98
C LEU A 470 16.35 -8.88 -25.93
N GLY A 471 16.04 -9.06 -24.66
CA GLY A 471 16.96 -8.81 -23.55
C GLY A 471 16.28 -9.03 -22.21
N LYS A 472 17.06 -9.01 -21.13
CA LYS A 472 16.59 -9.29 -19.77
C LYS A 472 17.03 -8.19 -18.82
N SER A 473 16.17 -7.83 -17.87
CA SER A 473 16.50 -6.92 -16.78
C SER A 473 16.16 -7.59 -15.44
N SER A 474 16.93 -7.34 -14.39
CA SER A 474 16.70 -7.96 -13.07
C SER A 474 15.42 -7.40 -12.41
N ARG A 475 14.57 -8.27 -11.84
CA ARG A 475 13.32 -7.93 -11.13
C ARG A 475 13.53 -7.46 -9.69
N LEU A 476 14.56 -7.97 -9.01
CA LEU A 476 14.73 -7.83 -7.55
C LEU A 476 14.92 -6.38 -7.10
N THR A 477 15.44 -5.51 -7.97
CA THR A 477 15.64 -4.08 -7.67
C THR A 477 14.32 -3.31 -7.52
N VAL A 478 13.19 -3.81 -8.04
CA VAL A 478 11.96 -3.01 -8.22
C VAL A 478 10.90 -3.26 -7.12
N LYS A 479 10.69 -4.51 -6.68
CA LYS A 479 9.67 -4.81 -5.65
C LYS A 479 10.14 -4.50 -4.22
N GLN A 480 11.44 -4.59 -3.94
CA GLN A 480 11.98 -4.34 -2.59
C GLN A 480 12.17 -2.86 -2.26
N GLY A 481 12.22 -1.98 -3.27
CA GLY A 481 12.72 -0.61 -3.13
C GLY A 481 11.84 0.35 -2.31
N ASP A 482 10.54 0.10 -2.16
CA ASP A 482 9.64 1.12 -1.58
C ASP A 482 8.67 0.61 -0.51
N ILE A 483 8.39 -0.70 -0.47
CA ILE A 483 7.58 -1.32 0.60
C ILE A 483 8.38 -1.38 1.93
N THR A 484 9.71 -1.51 1.84
CA THR A 484 10.61 -1.62 2.99
C THR A 484 10.83 -0.29 3.72
N GLY A 485 10.29 0.82 3.18
CA GLY A 485 10.40 2.14 3.77
C GLY A 485 9.76 2.27 5.15
N GLY A 486 8.89 1.35 5.56
CA GLY A 486 8.27 1.35 6.89
C GLY A 486 7.64 2.71 7.23
N LEU A 487 8.00 3.29 8.37
CA LEU A 487 7.47 4.55 8.85
C LEU A 487 7.76 5.77 7.93
N PRO A 488 8.97 5.97 7.35
CA PRO A 488 9.23 7.02 6.36
C PRO A 488 8.20 7.14 5.24
N ARG A 489 7.73 6.01 4.68
CA ARG A 489 6.71 6.03 3.62
C ARG A 489 5.38 6.56 4.14
N VAL A 490 4.96 6.11 5.32
CA VAL A 490 3.74 6.60 6.00
C VAL A 490 3.86 8.10 6.29
N GLN A 491 5.03 8.57 6.71
CA GLN A 491 5.28 9.98 6.94
C GLN A 491 5.20 10.81 5.66
N ASP A 492 5.77 10.33 4.55
CA ASP A 492 5.70 11.02 3.26
C ASP A 492 4.25 11.10 2.72
N LEU A 493 3.44 10.05 2.95
CA LEU A 493 2.02 10.03 2.60
C LEU A 493 1.19 11.02 3.42
N PHE A 494 1.35 11.04 4.76
CA PHE A 494 0.68 12.05 5.60
C PHE A 494 1.17 13.48 5.33
N GLU A 495 2.39 13.64 4.84
CA GLU A 495 2.92 14.93 4.42
C GLU A 495 2.53 15.32 2.99
N ALA A 496 1.79 14.46 2.28
CA ALA A 496 1.44 14.63 0.88
C ALA A 496 2.65 15.02 0.01
N ARG A 497 3.81 14.41 0.29
CA ARG A 497 5.05 14.66 -0.44
C ARG A 497 5.01 13.95 -1.79
N VAL A 498 5.47 14.65 -2.81
CA VAL A 498 5.59 14.08 -4.15
C VAL A 498 6.73 13.06 -4.14
N PRO A 499 6.49 11.80 -4.55
CA PRO A 499 7.55 10.81 -4.67
C PRO A 499 8.61 11.26 -5.67
N LYS A 500 9.90 11.03 -5.35
CA LYS A 500 11.02 11.44 -6.22
C LYS A 500 10.91 10.85 -7.63
N GLU A 501 10.50 9.59 -7.73
CA GLU A 501 10.35 8.86 -8.99
C GLU A 501 8.89 8.57 -9.34
N LYS A 502 7.98 9.54 -9.16
CA LYS A 502 6.54 9.30 -9.38
C LYS A 502 6.18 8.74 -10.76
N ALA A 503 5.19 7.87 -10.81
CA ALA A 503 4.58 7.44 -12.07
C ALA A 503 3.87 8.60 -12.75
N ILE A 504 3.94 8.65 -14.08
CA ILE A 504 3.17 9.60 -14.88
C ILE A 504 1.83 8.97 -15.19
N LEU A 505 0.75 9.65 -14.82
CA LEU A 505 -0.61 9.19 -15.00
C LEU A 505 -1.27 9.86 -16.21
N SER A 506 -2.16 9.13 -16.87
CA SER A 506 -3.09 9.74 -17.81
C SER A 506 -4.17 10.50 -17.04
N GLU A 507 -4.60 11.64 -17.57
CA GLU A 507 -5.73 12.44 -17.05
C GLU A 507 -6.97 12.28 -17.93
N ILE A 508 -6.82 11.64 -19.09
CA ILE A 508 -7.92 11.35 -20.02
C ILE A 508 -7.93 9.87 -20.34
N SER A 509 -9.12 9.33 -20.60
CA SER A 509 -9.28 7.96 -21.11
C SER A 509 -9.13 7.97 -22.62
N GLY A 510 -8.40 7.02 -23.19
CA GLY A 510 -8.18 7.00 -24.64
C GLY A 510 -7.17 5.97 -25.12
N LYS A 511 -6.84 6.04 -26.41
CA LYS A 511 -5.83 5.19 -27.05
C LYS A 511 -4.45 5.83 -26.98
N VAL A 512 -3.45 5.04 -26.63
CA VAL A 512 -2.05 5.47 -26.48
C VAL A 512 -1.33 5.41 -27.82
N THR A 513 -0.70 6.53 -28.20
CA THR A 513 0.24 6.64 -29.31
C THR A 513 1.59 7.12 -28.78
N ILE A 514 2.62 6.30 -28.96
CA ILE A 514 3.98 6.66 -28.56
C ILE A 514 4.60 7.52 -29.67
N GLY A 515 4.95 8.76 -29.33
CA GLY A 515 5.56 9.71 -30.25
C GLY A 515 7.09 9.76 -30.17
N ASP A 516 7.65 10.82 -30.75
CA ASP A 516 9.08 11.03 -30.87
C ASP A 516 9.79 11.34 -29.55
N LEU A 517 11.10 11.12 -29.55
CA LEU A 517 11.98 11.46 -28.44
C LEU A 517 12.31 12.96 -28.45
N THR A 518 11.96 13.65 -27.37
CA THR A 518 12.31 15.07 -27.17
C THR A 518 13.46 15.22 -26.17
N LYS A 519 14.06 16.42 -26.08
CA LYS A 519 15.13 16.73 -25.09
C LYS A 519 14.73 16.46 -23.63
N SER A 520 13.43 16.49 -23.34
CA SER A 520 12.85 16.27 -21.99
C SER A 520 12.48 14.82 -21.72
N GLY A 521 12.45 13.95 -22.73
CA GLY A 521 11.97 12.57 -22.61
C GLY A 521 11.11 12.14 -23.79
N ARG A 522 10.58 10.91 -23.70
CA ARG A 522 9.73 10.33 -24.74
C ARG A 522 8.31 10.85 -24.60
N VAL A 523 7.72 11.26 -25.72
CA VAL A 523 6.36 11.79 -25.72
C VAL A 523 5.37 10.65 -25.90
N ILE A 524 4.32 10.64 -25.08
CA ILE A 524 3.16 9.79 -25.24
C ILE A 524 1.94 10.68 -25.47
N TYR A 525 1.20 10.38 -26.53
CA TYR A 525 -0.07 11.00 -26.85
C TYR A 525 -1.18 10.04 -26.45
N VAL A 526 -2.16 10.54 -25.70
CA VAL A 526 -3.40 9.82 -25.43
C VAL A 526 -4.50 10.53 -26.20
N LEU A 527 -5.18 9.79 -27.08
CA LEU A 527 -6.29 10.30 -27.87
C LEU A 527 -7.59 9.76 -27.27
N ALA A 528 -8.41 10.65 -26.72
CA ALA A 528 -9.73 10.31 -26.22
C ALA A 528 -10.74 10.13 -27.36
N ASP A 529 -11.83 9.43 -27.08
CA ASP A 529 -12.87 9.13 -28.07
C ASP A 529 -13.62 10.40 -28.55
N ASP A 530 -13.55 11.49 -27.78
CA ASP A 530 -14.07 12.82 -28.11
C ASP A 530 -13.16 13.62 -29.07
N GLY A 531 -11.99 13.08 -29.42
CA GLY A 531 -10.98 13.74 -30.24
C GLY A 531 -10.01 14.63 -29.48
N THR A 532 -10.12 14.70 -28.15
CA THR A 532 -9.16 15.44 -27.30
C THR A 532 -7.84 14.67 -27.23
N GLU A 533 -6.77 15.29 -27.72
CA GLU A 533 -5.42 14.73 -27.62
C GLU A 533 -4.66 15.36 -26.46
N ARG A 534 -4.09 14.53 -25.57
CA ARG A 534 -3.26 14.99 -24.46
C ARG A 534 -1.86 14.41 -24.53
N LYS A 535 -0.89 15.29 -24.32
CA LYS A 535 0.54 15.00 -24.44
C LYS A 535 1.19 14.82 -23.06
N TYR A 536 1.83 13.68 -22.86
CA TYR A 536 2.62 13.32 -21.67
C TYR A 536 4.09 13.15 -22.05
N VAL A 537 5.01 13.54 -21.17
CA VAL A 537 6.45 13.38 -21.41
C VAL A 537 7.03 12.49 -20.34
N ILE A 538 7.52 11.31 -20.73
CA ILE A 538 8.18 10.37 -19.82
C ILE A 538 9.69 10.66 -19.81
N PRO A 539 10.27 11.02 -18.66
CA PRO A 539 11.70 11.24 -18.52
C PRO A 539 12.53 10.04 -18.98
N PRO A 540 13.75 10.29 -19.50
CA PRO A 540 14.70 9.22 -19.77
C PRO A 540 14.95 8.38 -18.50
N GLY A 541 15.19 7.07 -18.66
CA GLY A 541 15.43 6.13 -17.55
C GLY A 541 14.18 5.52 -16.91
N LYS A 542 13.01 6.17 -17.01
CA LYS A 542 11.76 5.59 -16.51
C LYS A 542 11.23 4.50 -17.45
N ARG A 543 10.83 3.36 -16.87
CA ARG A 543 10.16 2.29 -17.61
C ARG A 543 8.80 2.77 -18.09
N ILE A 544 8.53 2.62 -19.39
CA ILE A 544 7.21 2.83 -19.98
C ILE A 544 6.41 1.55 -19.79
N ILE A 545 5.19 1.68 -19.26
CA ILE A 545 4.29 0.54 -19.00
C ILE A 545 3.37 0.28 -20.19
N VAL A 546 3.02 1.34 -20.92
CA VAL A 546 2.03 1.27 -22.02
C VAL A 546 2.70 0.99 -23.36
N HIS A 547 2.02 0.22 -24.20
CA HIS A 547 2.40 -0.06 -25.58
C HIS A 547 1.55 0.76 -26.57
N GLN A 548 2.00 0.79 -27.83
CA GLN A 548 1.29 1.47 -28.89
C GLN A 548 -0.07 0.80 -29.15
N GLY A 549 -1.15 1.58 -29.12
CA GLY A 549 -2.52 1.11 -29.31
C GLY A 549 -3.22 0.65 -28.02
N ASP A 550 -2.57 0.69 -26.86
CA ASP A 550 -3.21 0.35 -25.59
C ASP A 550 -4.33 1.33 -25.24
N LEU A 551 -5.39 0.80 -24.60
CA LEU A 551 -6.50 1.58 -24.06
C LEU A 551 -6.24 1.87 -22.58
N VAL A 552 -6.12 3.15 -22.24
CA VAL A 552 -5.90 3.63 -20.86
C VAL A 552 -7.11 4.41 -20.38
N ASP A 553 -7.43 4.26 -19.09
CA ASP A 553 -8.43 5.11 -18.45
C ASP A 553 -7.77 6.33 -17.79
N SER A 554 -8.56 7.37 -17.51
CA SER A 554 -8.12 8.46 -16.64
C SER A 554 -7.62 7.91 -15.31
N GLY A 555 -6.41 8.31 -14.92
CA GLY A 555 -5.66 7.90 -13.73
C GLY A 555 -4.92 6.57 -13.83
N ASP A 556 -4.81 5.96 -15.02
CA ASP A 556 -3.93 4.81 -15.24
C ASP A 556 -2.46 5.26 -15.45
N ALA A 557 -1.52 4.46 -14.94
CA ALA A 557 -0.09 4.77 -14.98
C ALA A 557 0.52 4.46 -16.36
N LEU A 558 1.12 5.48 -16.99
CA LEU A 558 1.84 5.37 -18.26
C LEU A 558 3.31 4.94 -18.05
N SER A 559 3.88 5.26 -16.88
CA SER A 559 5.26 4.91 -16.51
C SER A 559 5.33 4.16 -15.18
N GLY A 560 6.42 3.43 -14.98
CA GLY A 560 6.78 2.84 -13.69
C GLY A 560 7.02 3.91 -12.62
N GLY A 561 6.76 3.53 -11.37
CA GLY A 561 6.97 4.36 -10.19
C GLY A 561 5.78 4.33 -9.23
N PRO A 562 5.94 4.87 -8.01
CA PRO A 562 4.84 5.07 -7.07
C PRO A 562 3.84 6.11 -7.60
N LEU A 563 2.56 5.93 -7.26
CA LEU A 563 1.51 6.87 -7.61
C LEU A 563 1.61 8.14 -6.75
N ASP A 564 1.35 9.30 -7.36
CA ASP A 564 1.30 10.58 -6.65
C ASP A 564 -0.16 10.92 -6.31
N PRO A 565 -0.51 11.10 -5.02
CA PRO A 565 -1.87 11.46 -4.62
C PRO A 565 -2.39 12.75 -5.27
N HIS A 566 -1.51 13.72 -5.57
CA HIS A 566 -1.89 14.97 -6.25
C HIS A 566 -2.32 14.74 -7.71
N ASP A 567 -1.65 13.82 -8.41
CA ASP A 567 -2.00 13.50 -9.79
C ASP A 567 -3.31 12.70 -9.84
N ILE A 568 -3.53 11.80 -8.88
CA ILE A 568 -4.78 11.03 -8.76
C ILE A 568 -5.96 11.94 -8.39
N LEU A 569 -5.76 12.93 -7.54
CA LEU A 569 -6.79 13.93 -7.21
C LEU A 569 -7.28 14.66 -8.47
N ARG A 570 -6.37 15.03 -9.37
CA ARG A 570 -6.71 15.69 -10.64
C ARG A 570 -7.38 14.76 -11.64
N ALA A 571 -6.96 13.49 -11.70
CA ALA A 571 -7.46 12.54 -12.69
C ALA A 571 -8.79 11.86 -12.30
N LYS A 572 -8.88 11.34 -11.05
CA LYS A 572 -10.00 10.52 -10.57
C LYS A 572 -10.83 11.17 -9.45
N GLY A 573 -10.41 12.33 -8.95
CA GLY A 573 -11.13 13.08 -7.90
C GLY A 573 -10.77 12.68 -6.47
N ILE A 574 -11.53 13.24 -5.52
CA ILE A 574 -11.23 13.22 -4.08
C ILE A 574 -11.27 11.81 -3.51
N ASN A 575 -12.37 11.07 -3.75
CA ASN A 575 -12.58 9.75 -3.19
C ASN A 575 -11.47 8.76 -3.61
N ALA A 576 -11.02 8.84 -4.87
CA ALA A 576 -9.93 8.02 -5.36
C ALA A 576 -8.57 8.37 -4.72
N ALA A 577 -8.28 9.66 -4.55
CA ALA A 577 -7.04 10.12 -3.92
C ALA A 577 -7.00 9.75 -2.43
N GLN A 578 -8.12 9.90 -1.72
CA GLN A 578 -8.24 9.50 -0.31
C GLN A 578 -8.07 7.98 -0.14
N MET A 579 -8.70 7.19 -1.01
CA MET A 579 -8.58 5.73 -0.99
C MET A 579 -7.17 5.24 -1.32
N LEU A 580 -6.46 5.91 -2.22
CA LEU A 580 -5.05 5.60 -2.49
C LEU A 580 -4.21 5.76 -1.22
N ILE A 581 -4.30 6.93 -0.56
CA ILE A 581 -3.54 7.20 0.67
C ILE A 581 -3.91 6.20 1.77
N LEU A 582 -5.20 5.91 1.93
CA LEU A 582 -5.68 4.96 2.93
C LEU A 582 -5.10 3.56 2.69
N ASN A 583 -5.21 3.05 1.46
CA ASN A 583 -4.74 1.71 1.12
C ASN A 583 -3.21 1.58 1.24
N GLU A 584 -2.44 2.57 0.78
CA GLU A 584 -0.98 2.53 0.90
C GLU A 584 -0.52 2.56 2.36
N ILE A 585 -1.13 3.38 3.21
CA ILE A 585 -0.80 3.42 4.64
C ILE A 585 -1.17 2.08 5.30
N GLN A 586 -2.37 1.57 5.00
CA GLN A 586 -2.85 0.30 5.55
C GLN A 586 -1.97 -0.87 5.14
N GLU A 587 -1.50 -0.91 3.89
CA GLU A 587 -0.56 -1.93 3.39
C GLU A 587 0.75 -1.93 4.19
N VAL A 588 1.29 -0.75 4.53
CA VAL A 588 2.51 -0.66 5.34
C VAL A 588 2.30 -1.24 6.75
N TYR A 589 1.20 -0.90 7.42
CA TYR A 589 0.90 -1.43 8.76
C TYR A 589 0.62 -2.94 8.72
N ARG A 590 -0.13 -3.41 7.72
CA ARG A 590 -0.45 -4.84 7.56
C ARG A 590 0.76 -5.70 7.28
N LYS A 591 1.68 -5.24 6.42
CA LYS A 591 2.95 -5.94 6.15
C LYS A 591 3.82 -6.10 7.40
N GLN A 592 3.57 -5.31 8.43
CA GLN A 592 4.22 -5.41 9.73
C GLN A 592 3.38 -6.16 10.78
N GLY A 593 2.26 -6.76 10.37
CA GLY A 593 1.36 -7.52 11.22
C GLY A 593 0.51 -6.68 12.18
N VAL A 594 0.37 -5.37 11.93
CA VAL A 594 -0.50 -4.48 12.71
C VAL A 594 -1.78 -4.24 11.94
N LYS A 595 -2.92 -4.61 12.54
CA LYS A 595 -4.26 -4.32 12.00
C LYS A 595 -4.76 -3.01 12.60
N ILE A 596 -5.03 -2.01 11.76
CA ILE A 596 -5.63 -0.73 12.14
C ILE A 596 -6.95 -0.60 11.39
N ASP A 597 -8.01 -0.09 12.03
CA ASP A 597 -9.27 0.14 11.35
C ASP A 597 -9.21 1.36 10.41
N ASP A 598 -9.77 1.23 9.21
CA ASP A 598 -9.82 2.24 8.15
C ASP A 598 -10.36 3.61 8.65
N LYS A 599 -11.19 3.64 9.71
CA LYS A 599 -11.77 4.87 10.26
C LYS A 599 -10.74 5.79 10.88
N HIS A 600 -9.70 5.22 11.49
CA HIS A 600 -8.66 6.00 12.14
C HIS A 600 -7.83 6.73 11.09
N ILE A 601 -7.38 6.01 10.06
CA ILE A 601 -6.63 6.61 8.95
C ILE A 601 -7.51 7.59 8.18
N GLY A 602 -8.77 7.22 7.91
CA GLY A 602 -9.74 8.09 7.24
C GLY A 602 -10.01 9.40 7.98
N THR A 603 -10.00 9.39 9.31
CA THR A 603 -10.18 10.60 10.14
C THR A 603 -9.04 11.60 9.93
N ILE A 604 -7.81 11.12 9.78
CA ILE A 604 -6.65 11.97 9.48
C ILE A 604 -6.71 12.46 8.04
N ILE A 605 -6.99 11.57 7.09
CA ILE A 605 -7.08 11.92 5.66
C ILE A 605 -8.15 12.99 5.44
N ARG A 606 -9.30 12.91 6.11
CA ARG A 606 -10.33 13.95 6.06
C ARG A 606 -9.76 15.34 6.34
N GLN A 607 -8.87 15.47 7.34
CA GLN A 607 -8.26 16.76 7.69
C GLN A 607 -7.27 17.26 6.64
N MET A 608 -6.62 16.36 5.89
CA MET A 608 -5.71 16.72 4.79
C MET A 608 -6.44 17.35 3.59
N PHE A 609 -7.73 17.04 3.41
CA PHE A 609 -8.61 17.55 2.34
C PHE A 609 -9.54 18.68 2.81
N LYS A 610 -9.31 19.27 3.98
CA LYS A 610 -10.22 20.28 4.55
C LYS A 610 -10.18 21.64 3.82
N LYS A 611 -9.10 21.94 3.08
CA LYS A 611 -8.89 23.25 2.46
C LYS A 611 -9.12 23.25 0.95
N LEU A 612 -9.67 24.36 0.45
CA LEU A 612 -9.90 24.65 -0.96
C LEU A 612 -9.11 25.88 -1.37
N LYS A 613 -8.74 25.97 -2.65
CA LYS A 613 -8.18 27.17 -3.25
C LYS A 613 -9.23 27.82 -4.14
N ILE A 614 -9.52 29.10 -3.94
CA ILE A 614 -10.47 29.82 -4.79
C ILE A 614 -9.82 30.13 -6.13
N LEU A 615 -10.48 29.76 -7.24
CA LEU A 615 -10.06 30.07 -8.61
C LEU A 615 -10.72 31.35 -9.08
N ASN A 616 -12.04 31.42 -9.04
CA ASN A 616 -12.78 32.66 -9.27
C ASN A 616 -13.73 32.89 -8.11
N PRO A 617 -13.70 34.07 -7.46
CA PRO A 617 -14.55 34.36 -6.32
C PRO A 617 -16.03 34.53 -6.69
N GLY A 618 -16.38 34.72 -7.96
CA GLY A 618 -17.76 34.97 -8.39
C GLY A 618 -18.32 36.21 -7.67
N HIS A 619 -19.49 36.06 -7.06
CA HIS A 619 -20.11 37.09 -6.22
C HIS A 619 -19.84 36.93 -4.72
N SER A 620 -18.92 36.04 -4.34
CA SER A 620 -18.56 35.81 -2.92
C SER A 620 -17.60 36.86 -2.38
N MET A 621 -17.43 36.86 -1.06
CA MET A 621 -16.45 37.71 -0.38
C MET A 621 -15.01 37.18 -0.45
N PHE A 622 -14.76 36.05 -1.11
CA PHE A 622 -13.43 35.45 -1.18
C PHE A 622 -12.52 36.18 -2.17
N LEU A 623 -11.21 36.00 -1.99
CA LEU A 623 -10.20 36.49 -2.92
C LEU A 623 -9.71 35.37 -3.85
N GLU A 624 -9.34 35.74 -5.08
CA GLU A 624 -8.71 34.81 -6.02
C GLU A 624 -7.38 34.29 -5.44
N GLY A 625 -7.22 32.96 -5.44
CA GLY A 625 -6.05 32.28 -4.87
C GLY A 625 -6.07 32.10 -3.35
N GLU A 626 -7.11 32.58 -2.65
CA GLU A 626 -7.27 32.40 -1.21
C GLU A 626 -7.46 30.92 -0.85
N ILE A 627 -6.88 30.50 0.28
CA ILE A 627 -7.02 29.14 0.81
C ILE A 627 -8.01 29.19 1.97
N VAL A 628 -9.19 28.62 1.75
CA VAL A 628 -10.32 28.69 2.68
C VAL A 628 -10.76 27.28 3.08
N ASP A 629 -11.43 27.15 4.22
CA ASP A 629 -12.03 25.89 4.64
C ASP A 629 -13.17 25.46 3.72
N ARG A 630 -13.23 24.18 3.34
CA ARG A 630 -14.23 23.63 2.42
C ARG A 630 -15.65 23.95 2.89
N ASN A 631 -15.92 23.81 4.17
CA ASN A 631 -17.27 24.00 4.71
C ASN A 631 -17.71 25.47 4.65
N GLN A 632 -16.78 26.42 4.79
CA GLN A 632 -17.08 27.85 4.64
C GLN A 632 -17.41 28.20 3.19
N VAL A 633 -16.63 27.69 2.22
CA VAL A 633 -16.88 27.93 0.80
C VAL A 633 -18.21 27.34 0.36
N MET A 634 -18.52 26.10 0.76
CA MET A 634 -19.78 25.45 0.41
C MET A 634 -21.00 26.20 0.97
N LYS A 635 -20.90 26.69 2.21
CA LYS A 635 -21.96 27.47 2.87
C LYS A 635 -22.20 28.81 2.19
N GLU A 636 -21.12 29.49 1.85
CA GLU A 636 -21.19 30.79 1.17
C GLU A 636 -21.72 30.64 -0.26
N ASN A 637 -21.28 29.62 -0.99
CA ASN A 637 -21.82 29.34 -2.32
C ASN A 637 -23.31 29.04 -2.28
N LYS A 638 -23.76 28.21 -1.32
CA LYS A 638 -25.19 27.92 -1.14
C LYS A 638 -26.00 29.19 -0.87
N ARG A 639 -25.48 30.10 -0.03
CA ARG A 639 -26.10 31.40 0.24
C ARG A 639 -26.22 32.26 -1.02
N ILE A 640 -25.17 32.32 -1.82
CA ILE A 640 -25.14 33.11 -3.06
C ILE A 640 -26.06 32.52 -4.13
N GLU A 641 -26.10 31.19 -4.24
CA GLU A 641 -27.02 30.49 -5.14
C GLU A 641 -28.49 30.74 -4.76
N GLU A 642 -28.81 30.76 -3.46
CA GLU A 642 -30.13 31.16 -2.96
C GLU A 642 -30.47 32.63 -3.26
N GLU A 643 -29.46 33.51 -3.27
CA GLU A 643 -29.58 34.91 -3.69
C GLU A 643 -29.60 35.09 -5.23
N GLY A 644 -29.43 34.01 -6.01
CA GLY A 644 -29.46 34.00 -7.47
C GLY A 644 -28.15 34.43 -8.16
N GLY A 645 -27.05 34.48 -7.43
CA GLY A 645 -25.72 34.80 -7.95
C GLY A 645 -24.90 33.55 -8.33
N GLU A 646 -23.79 33.79 -9.03
CA GLU A 646 -22.78 32.75 -9.26
C GLU A 646 -21.83 32.63 -8.06
N GLY A 647 -21.79 31.44 -7.45
CA GLY A 647 -20.87 31.10 -6.36
C GLY A 647 -19.40 31.06 -6.79
N ALA A 648 -18.50 30.96 -5.80
CA ALA A 648 -17.07 30.87 -6.06
C ALA A 648 -16.71 29.51 -6.68
N THR A 649 -15.86 29.52 -7.71
CA THR A 649 -15.23 28.32 -8.25
C THR A 649 -13.93 28.04 -7.50
N PHE A 650 -13.65 26.76 -7.23
CA PHE A 650 -12.54 26.37 -6.39
C PHE A 650 -11.87 25.09 -6.87
N GLU A 651 -10.61 24.91 -6.47
CA GLU A 651 -9.81 23.70 -6.65
C GLU A 651 -9.60 23.03 -5.29
N GLN A 652 -9.82 21.71 -5.22
CA GLN A 652 -9.54 20.94 -4.02
C GLN A 652 -8.03 20.87 -3.78
N LEU A 653 -7.58 21.28 -2.59
CA LEU A 653 -6.19 21.12 -2.19
C LEU A 653 -5.99 19.87 -1.35
N LEU A 654 -4.89 19.18 -1.60
CA LEU A 654 -4.33 18.17 -0.71
C LEU A 654 -3.15 18.78 0.04
N LEU A 655 -3.27 18.91 1.37
CA LEU A 655 -2.23 19.46 2.22
C LEU A 655 -1.66 18.38 3.14
N GLY A 656 -0.33 18.36 3.29
CA GLY A 656 0.32 17.54 4.30
C GLY A 656 -0.04 17.99 5.72
N ILE A 657 0.03 17.08 6.69
CA ILE A 657 -0.40 17.32 8.06
C ILE A 657 0.24 18.56 8.71
N THR A 658 1.53 18.86 8.46
CA THR A 658 2.13 20.11 9.00
C THR A 658 1.46 21.37 8.42
N LYS A 659 1.26 21.41 7.10
CA LYS A 659 0.70 22.61 6.47
C LYS A 659 -0.76 22.78 6.88
N ALA A 660 -1.50 21.67 7.01
CA ALA A 660 -2.85 21.67 7.53
C ALA A 660 -2.92 22.20 8.97
N SER A 661 -2.01 21.80 9.87
CA SER A 661 -1.94 22.30 11.26
C SER A 661 -1.57 23.78 11.38
N LEU A 662 -0.83 24.35 10.42
CA LEU A 662 -0.48 25.78 10.44
C LEU A 662 -1.62 26.67 9.92
N LEU A 663 -2.53 26.11 9.12
CA LEU A 663 -3.68 26.79 8.52
C LEU A 663 -4.97 26.54 9.32
N THR A 664 -4.86 26.29 10.62
CA THR A 664 -6.02 26.22 11.52
C THR A 664 -6.59 27.60 11.78
N ASP A 665 -7.89 27.66 12.06
CA ASP A 665 -8.59 28.93 12.30
C ASP A 665 -8.13 29.59 13.60
N SER A 666 -7.83 28.78 14.62
CA SER A 666 -7.23 29.24 15.87
C SER A 666 -5.73 29.50 15.70
N TRP A 667 -5.35 30.75 15.94
CA TRP A 667 -3.96 31.16 15.92
C TRP A 667 -3.23 30.71 17.19
N LEU A 668 -3.93 30.54 18.32
CA LEU A 668 -3.33 30.12 19.58
C LEU A 668 -2.88 28.65 19.51
N SER A 669 -3.69 27.79 18.90
CA SER A 669 -3.30 26.39 18.62
C SER A 669 -2.16 26.33 17.62
N ALA A 670 -2.22 27.09 16.51
CA ALA A 670 -1.14 27.12 15.52
C ALA A 670 0.20 27.60 16.12
N ALA A 671 0.17 28.62 16.98
CA ALA A 671 1.36 29.17 17.63
C ALA A 671 2.05 28.16 18.57
N SER A 672 1.29 27.22 19.15
CA SER A 672 1.82 26.13 20.01
C SER A 672 2.54 25.03 19.24
N PHE A 673 2.32 24.94 17.91
CA PHE A 673 2.86 23.87 17.09
C PHE A 673 4.27 24.18 16.59
N GLN A 674 4.39 25.09 15.61
CA GLN A 674 5.62 25.48 14.92
C GLN A 674 5.54 26.92 14.40
N GLU A 675 6.68 27.52 14.09
CA GLU A 675 6.77 28.87 13.51
C GLU A 675 6.06 29.96 14.35
N THR A 676 6.09 29.85 15.68
CA THR A 676 5.35 30.71 16.63
C THR A 676 5.46 32.20 16.31
N THR A 677 6.66 32.71 16.03
CA THR A 677 6.87 34.13 15.71
C THR A 677 6.08 34.57 14.48
N LYS A 678 6.04 33.75 13.43
CA LYS A 678 5.33 34.05 12.19
C LYS A 678 3.82 34.03 12.40
N VAL A 679 3.31 33.04 13.13
CA VAL A 679 1.88 32.93 13.45
C VAL A 679 1.41 34.14 14.26
N LEU A 680 2.14 34.50 15.33
CA LEU A 680 1.79 35.65 16.18
C LEU A 680 1.88 36.98 15.43
N THR A 681 2.88 37.15 14.55
CA THR A 681 3.03 38.34 13.73
C THR A 681 1.83 38.49 12.79
N GLN A 682 1.44 37.41 12.10
CA GLN A 682 0.29 37.43 11.19
C GLN A 682 -1.01 37.73 11.93
N ALA A 683 -1.25 37.05 13.05
CA ALA A 683 -2.44 37.27 13.88
C ALA A 683 -2.52 38.72 14.41
N SER A 684 -1.37 39.32 14.75
CA SER A 684 -1.29 40.72 15.21
C SER A 684 -1.57 41.72 14.09
N ILE A 685 -1.08 41.47 12.87
CA ILE A 685 -1.32 42.33 11.69
C ILE A 685 -2.80 42.29 11.29
N GLU A 686 -3.40 41.10 11.29
CA GLU A 686 -4.80 40.91 10.89
C GLU A 686 -5.80 41.24 12.01
N GLY A 687 -5.34 41.35 13.26
CA GLY A 687 -6.22 41.54 14.42
C GLY A 687 -7.14 40.36 14.68
N ARG A 688 -6.65 39.12 14.47
CA ARG A 688 -7.46 37.90 14.61
C ARG A 688 -7.99 37.72 16.03
N VAL A 689 -9.25 37.33 16.12
CA VAL A 689 -9.91 36.90 17.37
C VAL A 689 -9.97 35.37 17.38
N ASP A 690 -9.71 34.76 18.53
CA ASP A 690 -9.79 33.30 18.71
C ASP A 690 -11.03 32.95 19.54
N ASP A 691 -11.88 32.07 19.01
CA ASP A 691 -13.15 31.69 19.64
C ASP A 691 -13.00 30.55 20.68
N LEU A 692 -11.79 30.01 20.86
CA LEU A 692 -11.48 28.99 21.87
C LEU A 692 -12.32 27.71 21.75
N GLU A 693 -12.74 27.35 20.54
CA GLU A 693 -13.61 26.18 20.31
C GLU A 693 -12.84 24.85 20.24
N GLY A 694 -11.51 24.90 20.19
CA GLY A 694 -10.67 23.71 20.10
C GLY A 694 -10.14 23.22 21.45
N LEU A 695 -9.44 22.10 21.37
CA LEU A 695 -8.92 21.38 22.53
C LEU A 695 -7.71 22.08 23.15
N LYS A 696 -6.76 22.48 22.32
CA LYS A 696 -5.48 23.07 22.75
C LYS A 696 -5.64 24.45 23.33
N GLU A 697 -6.47 25.29 22.73
CA GLU A 697 -6.69 26.65 23.21
C GLU A 697 -7.27 26.61 24.62
N SER A 698 -8.23 25.72 24.83
CA SER A 698 -8.82 25.46 26.13
C SER A 698 -7.79 25.00 27.16
N ILE A 699 -6.89 24.07 26.79
CA ILE A 699 -5.81 23.61 27.69
C ILE A 699 -4.82 24.74 28.01
N ILE A 700 -4.39 25.51 27.02
CA ILE A 700 -3.41 26.59 27.19
C ILE A 700 -3.94 27.66 28.16
N ILE A 701 -5.23 27.96 28.09
CA ILE A 701 -5.88 28.97 28.95
C ILE A 701 -6.32 28.38 30.31
N GLY A 702 -6.37 27.05 30.44
CA GLY A 702 -6.88 26.38 31.63
C GLY A 702 -8.42 26.35 31.70
N HIS A 703 -9.09 26.42 30.56
CA HIS A 703 -10.53 26.25 30.43
C HIS A 703 -10.94 24.77 30.30
N ARG A 704 -12.23 24.46 30.46
CA ARG A 704 -12.73 23.10 30.24
C ARG A 704 -12.61 22.76 28.76
N ILE A 705 -12.05 21.59 28.45
CA ILE A 705 -11.91 21.12 27.07
C ILE A 705 -13.28 20.82 26.45
N PRO A 706 -13.52 21.15 25.17
CA PRO A 706 -14.82 21.01 24.51
C PRO A 706 -15.08 19.58 24.00
N ILE A 707 -14.67 18.57 24.77
CA ILE A 707 -14.88 17.14 24.49
C ILE A 707 -15.41 16.42 25.72
N GLY A 708 -16.02 15.26 25.52
CA GLY A 708 -16.66 14.47 26.57
C GLY A 708 -17.61 15.34 27.38
N THR A 709 -17.46 15.34 28.70
CA THR A 709 -18.28 16.11 29.66
C THR A 709 -18.18 17.63 29.50
N GLY A 710 -17.19 18.13 28.76
CA GLY A 710 -17.01 19.58 28.54
C GLY A 710 -17.67 20.12 27.27
N THR A 711 -18.36 19.29 26.47
CA THR A 711 -19.06 19.77 25.27
C THR A 711 -20.21 20.74 25.60
N LYS A 712 -20.51 21.65 24.65
CA LYS A 712 -21.67 22.56 24.73
C LYS A 712 -22.99 21.80 24.90
N PHE A 713 -23.08 20.59 24.36
CA PHE A 713 -24.24 19.69 24.50
C PHE A 713 -24.49 19.33 25.97
N TYR A 714 -23.52 18.69 26.64
CA TYR A 714 -23.68 18.32 28.05
C TYR A 714 -23.76 19.55 28.95
N ASN A 715 -23.04 20.63 28.66
CA ASN A 715 -23.13 21.87 29.44
C ASN A 715 -24.53 22.50 29.36
N THR A 716 -25.18 22.47 28.19
CA THR A 716 -26.54 22.97 28.02
C THR A 716 -27.55 22.05 28.72
N GLN A 717 -27.40 20.74 28.58
CA GLN A 717 -28.27 19.78 29.28
C GLN A 717 -28.17 19.89 30.81
N VAL A 718 -26.95 20.03 31.35
CA VAL A 718 -26.75 20.24 32.79
C VAL A 718 -27.36 21.56 33.25
N LYS A 719 -27.23 22.64 32.46
CA LYS A 719 -27.90 23.91 32.77
C LYS A 719 -29.41 23.76 32.80
N ASN A 720 -30.01 23.15 31.77
CA ASN A 720 -31.45 22.91 31.72
C ASN A 720 -31.93 22.07 32.91
N ALA A 721 -31.19 21.02 33.28
CA ALA A 721 -31.55 20.18 34.42
C ALA A 721 -31.44 20.91 35.77
N ILE A 722 -30.47 21.83 35.91
CA ILE A 722 -30.35 22.72 37.07
C ILE A 722 -31.51 23.73 37.10
N ASP A 723 -31.87 24.30 35.94
CA ASP A 723 -32.99 25.24 35.81
C ASP A 723 -34.34 24.56 36.09
N GLU A 724 -34.47 23.26 35.81
CA GLU A 724 -35.60 22.40 36.16
C GLU A 724 -35.60 21.93 37.63
N GLY A 725 -34.55 22.24 38.41
CA GLY A 725 -34.45 21.90 39.84
C GLY A 725 -34.14 20.42 40.14
N LYS A 726 -33.68 19.65 39.14
CA LYS A 726 -33.31 18.23 39.33
C LYS A 726 -32.09 18.08 40.25
N SER A 727 -32.10 17.08 41.11
CA SER A 727 -30.94 16.77 41.97
C SER A 727 -29.79 16.17 41.15
N ILE A 728 -28.55 16.36 41.62
CA ILE A 728 -27.35 15.77 40.96
C ILE A 728 -27.48 14.24 40.82
N SER A 729 -28.13 13.57 41.77
CA SER A 729 -28.40 12.12 41.72
C SER A 729 -29.41 11.72 40.64
N GLU A 730 -30.42 12.55 40.36
CA GLU A 730 -31.41 12.28 39.31
C GLU A 730 -30.80 12.52 37.92
N ILE A 731 -30.02 13.59 37.77
CA ILE A 731 -29.24 13.86 36.57
C ILE A 731 -28.30 12.66 36.29
N ILE A 732 -27.52 12.21 37.28
CA ILE A 732 -26.62 11.07 37.09
C ILE A 732 -27.37 9.78 36.73
N LYS A 733 -28.54 9.51 37.33
CA LYS A 733 -29.33 8.31 36.99
C LYS A 733 -29.88 8.36 35.56
N GLU A 734 -30.37 9.50 35.13
CA GLU A 734 -30.95 9.72 33.80
C GLU A 734 -29.87 9.60 32.69
N PHE A 735 -28.62 10.02 32.98
CA PHE A 735 -27.54 10.06 31.98
C PHE A 735 -26.51 8.91 32.07
N ALA A 736 -26.32 8.26 33.22
CA ALA A 736 -25.38 7.14 33.35
C ALA A 736 -25.95 5.81 32.84
N HIS A 737 -27.28 5.68 32.85
CA HIS A 737 -28.01 4.50 32.40
C HIS A 737 -29.20 4.94 31.55
N PRO A 738 -29.02 5.18 30.23
CA PRO A 738 -30.16 5.21 29.34
C PRO A 738 -30.85 3.85 29.49
N GLU A 739 -32.12 3.84 29.87
CA GLU A 739 -32.89 2.62 30.02
C GLU A 739 -32.77 1.76 28.75
N GLU A 740 -32.24 0.54 28.88
CA GLU A 740 -32.40 -0.49 27.86
C GLU A 740 -33.90 -0.78 27.75
N THR A 741 -34.56 -0.09 26.84
CA THR A 741 -35.92 -0.40 26.40
C THR A 741 -35.91 -0.55 24.89
N GLU A 742 -35.60 -1.76 24.43
CA GLU A 742 -36.50 -2.50 23.54
C GLU A 742 -36.08 -3.98 23.55
N SER A 743 -37.00 -4.80 24.03
CA SER A 743 -36.98 -6.25 24.00
C SER A 743 -36.91 -6.75 22.57
N VAL A 744 -35.88 -7.55 22.27
CA VAL A 744 -35.69 -8.27 21.00
C VAL A 744 -36.62 -9.50 20.93
N GLU A 745 -37.92 -9.34 21.16
CA GLU A 745 -38.86 -10.47 21.11
C GLU A 745 -39.59 -10.66 19.77
N ASP A 746 -39.39 -9.79 18.76
CA ASP A 746 -40.09 -9.93 17.46
C ASP A 746 -39.20 -10.35 16.26
N ILE A 747 -37.98 -10.86 16.47
CA ILE A 747 -37.12 -11.37 15.38
C ILE A 747 -37.07 -12.91 15.31
N LEU A 748 -37.71 -13.62 16.25
CA LEU A 748 -37.72 -15.10 16.28
C LEU A 748 -38.96 -15.75 15.63
N ASP A 749 -39.79 -14.99 14.92
CA ASP A 749 -40.87 -15.54 14.08
C ASP A 749 -40.50 -15.41 12.58
N PHE A 750 -39.42 -16.09 12.17
CA PHE A 750 -39.14 -16.42 10.76
C PHE A 750 -38.39 -17.74 10.60
#